data_AF-A0A0U4BB22-F1
#
_entry.id   AF-A0A0U4BB22-F1
#
_cell.length_a   1.000
_cell.length_b   1.000
_cell.length_c   1.000
_cell.angle_alpha   90.00
_cell.angle_beta   90.00
_cell.angle_gamma   90.00
#
_symmetry.space_group_name_H-M   'P 1'
#
loop_
_entity.id
_entity.type
_entity.pdbx_description
1 polymer ?
#
loop_
_entity_poly.entity_id
_entity_poly.type
_entity_poly.pdbx_seq_one_letter_code
_entity_poly.pdbx_strand_id
1 'polypeptide(L)'
;MRRLLLTALVGLLPLLGGAPAQAADVVPTPTDGPYVGPMLDWTRDSADDYADRLGVSPSVYAQKVRYPLDRDDRLFLRQFVQQTAAHGAIAQLTLEPRVPLDQLTAADARAVGEQLQTLHEQLDTDFVVRFAPEMNGTWTAWGQQPEAYKAAFREAARGIASRTDAVEMAWVPVYGAGYPFGRAYGSIPGSAPRPVGQLDTDDDGRVTEADDPYGPYWPGADVVDRVGLVMFRFGRAQPFGTDSVPAPDELVARLQERYGYDDDTRRRPFYDRFARDGRSMSLETAAAWYDRGDVDELAVKSAWWDQVFSPAVRSAYPRLDLVTWLEQRRREDEADGRETDWRVTSRPELARPFEAVLRTGATTGAVTRVVDQDVANESTAEYRQADPADGDPMAWIVGCVVLAALLFVGSGLVRRVAPSWRYPDDGGLRDGRVDFLRGWVMVTVVVVHTELAGPYSFLSRNAIGAITGAEMFVLLSGLVLGMVYPRAVERVGERAASAAAWARVRKQYLTALGVVVLVYLIGLVPGISATVVTTFTDRGTGTGGGAAAGQVYDLYANFPQLLAYPPPWYAVRGLLLLEMGPWVFNIMGLFVVLSALVPALMWLLRRRLWWLVLVISWTLYGIEAVTKASVLPSQFDAVFPLLSWQLPFLHGLVIGYYRRPITRALTSRRGVAVVTTLVVGYAVVLTTLWATQGAPFLGIVRYDWLYENLYQRIYLQPGRLIDLLLVLVVAYALLTAAWKPLNRVFGWFYMPIGAASLYVFIVHVFFVVAVANIPGLDRTSPWQGAVVHTVELGLIWLMVRRRFLFKVIPT
;
A
#
# COMPACT_ATOMS: atom_id res chain seq x y z
N MET A 1 -24.30 -7.44 -44.34
CA MET A 1 -23.96 -6.87 -43.02
C MET A 1 -23.03 -7.72 -42.15
N ARG A 2 -23.01 -9.07 -42.25
CA ARG A 2 -22.07 -9.92 -41.47
C ARG A 2 -20.68 -10.14 -42.10
N ARG A 3 -20.45 -9.73 -43.35
CA ARG A 3 -19.14 -9.85 -44.05
C ARG A 3 -18.32 -8.55 -44.11
N LEU A 4 -18.82 -7.44 -43.59
CA LEU A 4 -18.10 -6.14 -43.55
C LEU A 4 -17.42 -5.87 -42.21
N LEU A 5 -17.86 -6.52 -41.13
CA LEU A 5 -17.26 -6.42 -39.79
C LEU A 5 -16.03 -7.32 -39.60
N LEU A 6 -15.91 -8.41 -40.37
CA LEU A 6 -14.71 -9.26 -40.33
C LEU A 6 -13.54 -8.70 -41.15
N THR A 7 -13.80 -7.97 -42.24
CA THR A 7 -12.76 -7.37 -43.07
C THR A 7 -12.17 -6.10 -42.44
N ALA A 8 -12.92 -5.40 -41.59
CA ALA A 8 -12.42 -4.27 -40.81
C ALA A 8 -11.50 -4.72 -39.65
N LEU A 9 -11.67 -5.94 -39.12
CA LEU A 9 -10.85 -6.47 -38.03
C LEU A 9 -9.54 -7.14 -38.49
N VAL A 10 -9.43 -7.55 -39.76
CA VAL A 10 -8.21 -8.15 -40.31
C VAL A 10 -7.30 -7.10 -40.98
N GLY A 11 -7.84 -5.93 -41.34
CA GLY A 11 -7.07 -4.84 -41.97
C GLY A 11 -6.24 -3.96 -41.03
N LEU A 12 -6.35 -4.13 -39.71
CA LEU A 12 -5.62 -3.34 -38.70
C LEU A 12 -4.39 -4.06 -38.12
N LEU A 13 -4.11 -5.29 -38.55
CA LEU A 13 -3.03 -6.13 -38.03
C LEU A 13 -1.60 -5.87 -38.56
N PRO A 14 -1.31 -5.04 -39.59
CA PRO A 14 0.07 -4.73 -39.95
C PRO A 14 0.56 -3.33 -39.53
N LEU A 15 -0.16 -2.59 -38.67
CA LEU A 15 0.36 -1.33 -38.07
C LEU A 15 1.06 -1.52 -36.72
N LEU A 16 1.15 -2.76 -36.21
CA LEU A 16 2.04 -3.15 -35.12
C LEU A 16 3.44 -3.46 -35.64
N GLY A 17 3.99 -2.53 -36.43
CA GLY A 17 5.44 -2.48 -36.64
C GLY A 17 6.05 -2.09 -35.30
N GLY A 18 6.61 -3.06 -34.59
CA GLY A 18 7.39 -2.80 -33.38
C GLY A 18 8.46 -1.76 -33.71
N ALA A 19 8.30 -0.56 -33.17
CA ALA A 19 9.43 0.34 -33.01
C ALA A 19 10.49 -0.44 -32.22
N PRO A 20 11.78 -0.35 -32.58
CA PRO A 20 12.82 -0.88 -31.72
C PRO A 20 12.62 -0.23 -30.36
N ALA A 21 12.43 -1.05 -29.32
CA ALA A 21 12.47 -0.57 -27.95
C ALA A 21 13.83 0.09 -27.77
N GLN A 22 13.84 1.42 -27.75
CA GLN A 22 14.97 2.17 -27.24
C GLN A 22 15.10 1.71 -25.79
N ALA A 23 16.25 1.14 -25.42
CA ALA A 23 16.52 0.79 -24.03
C ALA A 23 16.21 2.02 -23.19
N ALA A 24 15.21 1.93 -22.32
CA ALA A 24 14.93 3.00 -21.39
C ALA A 24 16.16 3.15 -20.48
N ASP A 25 16.58 4.38 -20.23
CA ASP A 25 17.61 4.63 -19.21
C ASP A 25 17.08 4.11 -17.86
N VAL A 26 17.91 3.34 -17.15
CA VAL A 26 17.55 2.69 -15.88
C VAL A 26 17.12 3.71 -14.83
N VAL A 27 17.84 4.83 -14.76
CA VAL A 27 17.40 6.01 -14.04
C VAL A 27 16.93 7.04 -15.08
N PRO A 28 15.69 7.55 -14.99
CA PRO A 28 15.22 8.56 -15.93
C PRO A 28 16.12 9.81 -15.94
N THR A 29 16.10 10.58 -17.02
CA THR A 29 16.77 11.89 -17.03
C THR A 29 15.91 12.90 -16.25
N PRO A 30 16.47 13.67 -15.30
CA PRO A 30 15.68 14.63 -14.54
C PRO A 30 15.26 15.85 -15.39
N THR A 31 14.10 16.42 -15.06
CA THR A 31 13.45 17.49 -15.86
C THR A 31 13.76 18.91 -15.39
N ASP A 32 13.93 19.13 -14.08
CA ASP A 32 13.86 20.46 -13.46
C ASP A 32 15.13 20.82 -12.66
N GLY A 33 16.16 19.98 -12.71
CA GLY A 33 17.41 20.08 -11.95
C GLY A 33 17.86 18.68 -11.50
N PRO A 34 18.99 18.52 -10.80
CA PRO A 34 19.40 17.21 -10.32
C PRO A 34 18.34 16.55 -9.43
N TYR A 35 18.29 15.22 -9.42
CA TYR A 35 17.65 14.46 -8.35
C TYR A 35 18.28 14.85 -7.01
N VAL A 36 17.48 14.91 -5.96
CA VAL A 36 17.93 15.36 -4.64
C VAL A 36 17.32 14.55 -3.52
N GLY A 37 18.15 14.25 -2.52
CA GLY A 37 17.64 13.75 -1.26
C GLY A 37 18.70 13.41 -0.24
N PRO A 38 18.28 12.89 0.92
CA PRO A 38 19.14 12.76 2.06
C PRO A 38 19.87 11.41 2.10
N MET A 39 21.03 11.44 2.76
CA MET A 39 21.58 10.27 3.44
C MET A 39 21.25 10.38 4.93
N LEU A 40 20.19 9.70 5.34
CA LEU A 40 19.65 9.76 6.70
C LEU A 40 20.44 8.90 7.69
N ASP A 41 20.27 9.18 8.98
CA ASP A 41 20.49 8.18 10.03
C ASP A 41 19.21 7.36 10.19
N TRP A 42 19.09 6.29 9.39
CA TRP A 42 17.93 5.40 9.36
C TRP A 42 17.62 4.68 10.68
N THR A 43 18.52 4.76 11.67
CA THR A 43 18.25 4.23 13.02
C THR A 43 17.45 5.20 13.88
N ARG A 44 17.35 6.46 13.48
CA ARG A 44 16.73 7.57 14.23
C ARG A 44 15.74 8.39 13.41
N ASP A 45 15.60 8.08 12.13
CA ASP A 45 14.85 8.86 11.16
C ASP A 45 14.21 7.94 10.11
N SER A 46 13.23 8.47 9.39
CA SER A 46 12.51 7.77 8.32
C SER A 46 12.32 8.66 7.09
N ALA A 47 11.95 8.05 5.97
CA ALA A 47 11.67 8.80 4.75
C ALA A 47 10.49 9.77 4.94
N ASP A 48 9.42 9.32 5.59
CA ASP A 48 8.24 10.11 5.94
C ASP A 48 8.61 11.29 6.86
N ASP A 49 9.31 11.01 7.96
CA ASP A 49 9.66 12.04 8.94
C ASP A 49 10.57 13.12 8.31
N TYR A 50 11.47 12.75 7.39
CA TYR A 50 12.29 13.71 6.66
C TYR A 50 11.47 14.55 5.67
N ALA A 51 10.61 13.92 4.86
CA ALA A 51 9.77 14.63 3.91
C ALA A 51 8.82 15.61 4.62
N ASP A 52 8.29 15.23 5.78
CA ASP A 52 7.43 16.07 6.62
C ASP A 52 8.18 17.27 7.19
N ARG A 53 9.41 17.07 7.70
CA ARG A 53 10.25 18.18 8.20
C ARG A 53 10.66 19.14 7.09
N LEU A 54 10.94 18.62 5.90
CA LEU A 54 11.42 19.40 4.75
C LEU A 54 10.28 20.13 4.01
N GLY A 55 9.08 19.56 3.95
CA GLY A 55 7.94 20.11 3.20
C GLY A 55 7.94 19.76 1.69
N VAL A 56 8.92 18.97 1.23
CA VAL A 56 8.95 18.36 -0.10
C VAL A 56 9.43 16.91 -0.02
N SER A 57 8.87 16.04 -0.85
CA SER A 57 9.35 14.66 -1.00
C SER A 57 10.64 14.64 -1.82
N PRO A 58 11.74 14.06 -1.31
CA PRO A 58 12.94 13.76 -2.08
C PRO A 58 12.68 12.84 -3.27
N SER A 59 13.53 12.94 -4.30
CA SER A 59 13.50 12.06 -5.46
C SER A 59 14.53 10.92 -5.39
N VAL A 60 15.45 10.98 -4.42
CA VAL A 60 16.40 9.90 -4.11
C VAL A 60 16.53 9.77 -2.60
N TYR A 61 16.73 8.55 -2.11
CA TYR A 61 17.15 8.31 -0.73
C TYR A 61 18.40 7.45 -0.73
N ALA A 62 19.35 7.77 0.15
CA ALA A 62 20.62 7.05 0.23
C ALA A 62 20.77 6.27 1.53
N GLN A 63 21.29 5.04 1.40
CA GLN A 63 21.58 4.17 2.53
C GLN A 63 22.87 3.38 2.33
N LYS A 64 23.55 3.08 3.43
CA LYS A 64 24.74 2.22 3.48
C LYS A 64 24.38 0.84 4.00
N VAL A 65 24.97 -0.20 3.41
CA VAL A 65 24.82 -1.59 3.84
C VAL A 65 26.17 -2.30 3.81
N ARG A 66 26.34 -3.25 4.73
CA ARG A 66 27.54 -4.10 4.79
C ARG A 66 27.57 -5.05 3.59
N TYR A 67 28.76 -5.33 3.09
CA TYR A 67 28.97 -6.24 1.96
C TYR A 67 30.10 -7.24 2.27
N PRO A 68 29.91 -8.56 2.04
CA PRO A 68 28.71 -9.24 1.54
C PRO A 68 27.47 -9.13 2.44
N LEU A 69 26.27 -9.24 1.86
CA LEU A 69 25.01 -9.12 2.60
C LEU A 69 24.74 -10.32 3.52
N ASP A 70 24.61 -10.07 4.82
CA ASP A 70 24.08 -11.05 5.76
C ASP A 70 22.52 -11.05 5.77
N ARG A 71 21.92 -11.84 6.67
CA ARG A 71 20.45 -11.94 6.77
C ARG A 71 19.82 -10.63 7.25
N ASP A 72 20.46 -9.93 8.18
CA ASP A 72 19.94 -8.69 8.74
C ASP A 72 20.08 -7.56 7.72
N ASP A 73 21.20 -7.51 6.99
CA ASP A 73 21.44 -6.56 5.90
C ASP A 73 20.37 -6.66 4.80
N ARG A 74 19.91 -7.88 4.45
CA ARG A 74 18.82 -8.08 3.49
C ARG A 74 17.47 -7.56 4.02
N LEU A 75 17.21 -7.72 5.31
CA LEU A 75 16.00 -7.18 5.94
C LEU A 75 16.02 -5.66 5.95
N PHE A 76 17.14 -5.06 6.37
CA PHE A 76 17.33 -3.61 6.36
C PHE A 76 17.21 -3.03 4.96
N LEU A 77 17.82 -3.68 3.95
CA LEU A 77 17.70 -3.27 2.56
C LEU A 77 16.23 -3.28 2.10
N ARG A 78 15.47 -4.33 2.43
CA ARG A 78 14.04 -4.38 2.09
C ARG A 78 13.25 -3.24 2.76
N GLN A 79 13.47 -2.99 4.04
CA GLN A 79 12.78 -1.94 4.78
C GLN A 79 13.10 -0.54 4.26
N PHE A 80 14.37 -0.30 3.91
CA PHE A 80 14.81 0.93 3.27
C PHE A 80 14.09 1.12 1.93
N VAL A 81 14.13 0.11 1.05
CA VAL A 81 13.54 0.21 -0.29
C VAL A 81 12.02 0.34 -0.23
N GLN A 82 11.34 -0.30 0.73
CA GLN A 82 9.91 -0.10 0.96
C GLN A 82 9.57 1.36 1.31
N GLN A 83 10.37 1.98 2.19
CA GLN A 83 10.20 3.40 2.51
C GLN A 83 10.48 4.26 1.27
N THR A 84 11.59 4.03 0.56
CA THR A 84 11.94 4.79 -0.65
C THR A 84 10.87 4.69 -1.75
N ALA A 85 10.34 3.49 -1.99
CA ALA A 85 9.31 3.25 -3.00
C ALA A 85 7.98 3.93 -2.67
N ALA A 86 7.63 4.10 -1.38
CA ALA A 86 6.44 4.82 -0.96
C ALA A 86 6.45 6.30 -1.40
N HIS A 87 7.65 6.89 -1.54
CA HIS A 87 7.81 8.25 -2.07
C HIS A 87 7.99 8.30 -3.60
N GLY A 88 8.03 7.15 -4.27
CA GLY A 88 8.39 7.05 -5.69
C GLY A 88 9.82 7.54 -5.96
N ALA A 89 10.74 7.30 -5.05
CA ALA A 89 12.12 7.78 -5.13
C ALA A 89 13.08 6.69 -5.64
N ILE A 90 14.24 7.13 -6.15
CA ILE A 90 15.38 6.26 -6.48
C ILE A 90 16.04 5.77 -5.19
N ALA A 91 16.38 4.49 -5.13
CA ALA A 91 17.10 3.91 -4.00
C ALA A 91 18.62 3.89 -4.28
N GLN A 92 19.37 4.77 -3.62
CA GLN A 92 20.82 4.80 -3.72
C GLN A 92 21.46 3.95 -2.61
N LEU A 93 22.10 2.85 -3.00
CA LEU A 93 22.66 1.87 -2.08
C LEU A 93 24.20 1.90 -2.10
N THR A 94 24.81 2.15 -0.95
CA THR A 94 26.27 2.03 -0.78
C THR A 94 26.62 0.66 -0.19
N LEU A 95 27.42 -0.12 -0.91
CA LEU A 95 27.97 -1.41 -0.46
C LEU A 95 29.33 -1.18 0.21
N GLU A 96 29.43 -1.50 1.50
CA GLU A 96 30.64 -1.33 2.31
C GLU A 96 31.33 -2.68 2.58
N PRO A 97 32.48 -2.98 1.93
CA PRO A 97 33.23 -4.21 2.19
C PRO A 97 33.61 -4.42 3.66
N ARG A 98 33.25 -5.58 4.20
CA ARG A 98 33.62 -6.01 5.57
C ARG A 98 34.71 -7.07 5.60
N VAL A 99 35.07 -7.59 4.43
CA VAL A 99 36.18 -8.52 4.21
C VAL A 99 37.17 -7.90 3.23
N PRO A 100 38.43 -8.38 3.17
CA PRO A 100 39.40 -7.96 2.18
C PRO A 100 38.86 -8.04 0.74
N LEU A 101 39.26 -7.08 -0.10
CA LEU A 101 38.74 -6.93 -1.46
C LEU A 101 38.97 -8.17 -2.34
N ASP A 102 40.06 -8.91 -2.10
CA ASP A 102 40.41 -10.15 -2.80
C ASP A 102 39.59 -11.38 -2.36
N GLN A 103 38.78 -11.25 -1.30
CA GLN A 103 37.88 -12.29 -0.81
C GLN A 103 36.43 -12.11 -1.29
N LEU A 104 36.11 -10.99 -1.93
CA LEU A 104 34.77 -10.73 -2.48
C LEU A 104 34.58 -11.53 -3.77
N THR A 105 33.48 -12.28 -3.86
CA THR A 105 33.25 -13.22 -4.96
C THR A 105 32.10 -12.81 -5.88
N ALA A 106 32.04 -13.39 -7.08
CA ALA A 106 30.88 -13.30 -7.97
C ALA A 106 29.57 -13.74 -7.30
N ALA A 107 29.62 -14.68 -6.35
CA ALA A 107 28.44 -15.19 -5.66
C ALA A 107 27.85 -14.11 -4.73
N ASP A 108 28.70 -13.36 -4.03
CA ASP A 108 28.29 -12.24 -3.19
C ASP A 108 27.61 -11.16 -4.04
N ALA A 109 28.18 -10.85 -5.20
CA ALA A 109 27.66 -9.86 -6.13
C ALA A 109 26.32 -10.29 -6.76
N ARG A 110 26.19 -11.56 -7.16
CA ARG A 110 24.92 -12.13 -7.65
C ARG A 110 23.84 -12.12 -6.58
N ALA A 111 24.17 -12.36 -5.31
CA ALA A 111 23.20 -12.32 -4.22
C ALA A 111 22.62 -10.91 -4.03
N VAL A 112 23.44 -9.86 -4.21
CA VAL A 112 22.96 -8.47 -4.24
C VAL A 112 22.05 -8.27 -5.44
N GLY A 113 22.49 -8.64 -6.65
CA GLY A 113 21.70 -8.47 -7.87
C GLY A 113 20.34 -9.20 -7.83
N GLU A 114 20.28 -10.42 -7.31
CA GLU A 114 19.03 -11.17 -7.10
C GLU A 114 18.08 -10.46 -6.13
N GLN A 115 18.62 -9.91 -5.03
CA GLN A 115 17.84 -9.19 -4.05
C GLN A 115 17.30 -7.87 -4.61
N LEU A 116 18.09 -7.13 -5.39
CA LEU A 116 17.67 -5.89 -6.04
C LEU A 116 16.66 -6.16 -7.17
N GLN A 117 16.85 -7.19 -7.98
CA GLN A 117 15.86 -7.60 -8.99
C GLN A 117 14.51 -7.91 -8.35
N THR A 118 14.52 -8.69 -7.26
CA THR A 118 13.31 -9.03 -6.51
C THR A 118 12.60 -7.78 -6.02
N LEU A 119 13.35 -6.80 -5.49
CA LEU A 119 12.78 -5.56 -4.98
C LEU A 119 12.27 -4.65 -6.10
N HIS A 120 12.96 -4.59 -7.24
CA HIS A 120 12.50 -3.87 -8.43
C HIS A 120 11.15 -4.43 -8.92
N GLU A 121 11.05 -5.75 -9.11
CA GLU A 121 9.81 -6.41 -9.55
C GLU A 121 8.65 -6.20 -8.56
N GLN A 122 8.96 -6.11 -7.27
CA GLN A 122 7.96 -5.97 -6.21
C GLN A 122 7.48 -4.53 -6.00
N LEU A 123 8.37 -3.54 -6.16
CA LEU A 123 8.16 -2.18 -5.69
C LEU A 123 8.35 -1.11 -6.79
N ASP A 124 8.70 -1.51 -8.01
CA ASP A 124 8.87 -0.65 -9.19
C ASP A 124 9.81 0.55 -8.93
N THR A 125 10.95 0.25 -8.34
CA THR A 125 11.98 1.22 -7.93
C THR A 125 13.31 0.91 -8.62
N ASP A 126 14.03 1.96 -8.99
CA ASP A 126 15.32 1.89 -9.67
C ASP A 126 16.45 2.17 -8.69
N PHE A 127 17.62 1.59 -8.95
CA PHE A 127 18.73 1.59 -8.01
C PHE A 127 19.97 2.29 -8.56
N VAL A 128 20.64 3.05 -7.69
CA VAL A 128 22.02 3.52 -7.92
C VAL A 128 22.92 2.84 -6.89
N VAL A 129 23.79 1.94 -7.33
CA VAL A 129 24.66 1.15 -6.44
C VAL A 129 26.07 1.72 -6.43
N ARG A 130 26.54 2.12 -5.26
CA ARG A 130 27.90 2.59 -5.01
C ARG A 130 28.70 1.50 -4.31
N PHE A 131 29.66 0.91 -5.00
CA PHE A 131 30.54 -0.07 -4.41
C PHE A 131 31.78 0.59 -3.80
N ALA A 132 32.02 0.36 -2.51
CA ALA A 132 33.24 0.75 -1.80
C ALA A 132 33.71 2.19 -2.11
N PRO A 133 32.86 3.22 -1.92
CA PRO A 133 33.22 4.60 -2.24
C PRO A 133 34.38 5.12 -1.38
N GLU A 134 34.91 6.28 -1.72
CA GLU A 134 36.04 6.91 -1.00
C GLU A 134 37.31 6.03 -0.96
N MET A 135 37.48 5.18 -1.98
CA MET A 135 38.59 4.24 -2.10
C MET A 135 39.97 4.90 -2.20
N ASN A 136 40.03 6.19 -2.55
CA ASN A 136 41.26 6.99 -2.57
C ASN A 136 41.62 7.59 -1.19
N GLY A 137 40.72 7.46 -0.21
CA GLY A 137 40.90 7.91 1.17
C GLY A 137 41.71 6.95 2.05
N THR A 138 42.05 7.40 3.25
CA THR A 138 42.95 6.68 4.19
C THR A 138 42.25 6.10 5.41
N TRP A 139 40.92 6.22 5.52
CA TRP A 139 40.09 5.87 6.68
C TRP A 139 39.19 4.64 6.49
N THR A 140 39.10 4.09 5.27
CA THR A 140 38.34 2.87 4.97
C THR A 140 39.26 1.66 4.80
N ALA A 141 38.77 0.46 5.14
CA ALA A 141 39.55 -0.77 5.03
C ALA A 141 39.93 -1.14 3.58
N TRP A 142 39.15 -0.67 2.61
CA TRP A 142 39.40 -0.81 1.17
C TRP A 142 40.19 0.35 0.56
N GLY A 143 40.49 1.39 1.35
CA GLY A 143 41.17 2.59 0.91
C GLY A 143 42.62 2.34 0.47
N GLN A 144 43.07 3.11 -0.53
CA GLN A 144 44.43 3.10 -1.08
C GLN A 144 44.94 1.73 -1.56
N GLN A 145 44.06 0.96 -2.19
CA GLN A 145 44.37 -0.33 -2.81
C GLN A 145 43.91 -0.38 -4.29
N PRO A 146 44.60 0.32 -5.22
CA PRO A 146 44.10 0.54 -6.58
C PRO A 146 43.76 -0.73 -7.37
N GLU A 147 44.68 -1.69 -7.48
CA GLU A 147 44.44 -2.91 -8.28
C GLU A 147 43.38 -3.82 -7.65
N ALA A 148 43.44 -4.02 -6.34
CA ALA A 148 42.44 -4.83 -5.63
C ALA A 148 41.04 -4.19 -5.71
N TYR A 149 40.96 -2.85 -5.62
CA TYR A 149 39.72 -2.11 -5.79
C TYR A 149 39.16 -2.27 -7.20
N LYS A 150 39.97 -2.08 -8.24
CA LYS A 150 39.52 -2.25 -9.64
C LYS A 150 39.01 -3.68 -9.89
N ALA A 151 39.72 -4.69 -9.39
CA ALA A 151 39.29 -6.08 -9.52
C ALA A 151 37.95 -6.33 -8.81
N ALA A 152 37.81 -5.91 -7.55
CA ALA A 152 36.59 -6.09 -6.77
C ALA A 152 35.39 -5.32 -7.34
N PHE A 153 35.59 -4.07 -7.80
CA PHE A 153 34.54 -3.28 -8.44
C PHE A 153 34.03 -3.97 -9.71
N ARG A 154 34.94 -4.47 -10.56
CA ARG A 154 34.57 -5.18 -11.79
C ARG A 154 33.81 -6.47 -11.50
N GLU A 155 34.21 -7.20 -10.45
CA GLU A 155 33.51 -8.41 -9.99
C GLU A 155 32.09 -8.09 -9.49
N ALA A 156 31.96 -7.06 -8.64
CA ALA A 156 30.67 -6.59 -8.12
C ALA A 156 29.73 -6.15 -9.24
N ALA A 157 30.21 -5.27 -10.14
CA ALA A 157 29.42 -4.73 -11.24
C ALA A 157 28.90 -5.84 -12.17
N ARG A 158 29.78 -6.77 -12.59
CA ARG A 158 29.39 -7.88 -13.47
C ARG A 158 28.46 -8.87 -12.78
N GLY A 159 28.70 -9.16 -11.50
CA GLY A 159 27.86 -10.06 -10.73
C GLY A 159 26.44 -9.52 -10.55
N ILE A 160 26.30 -8.24 -10.22
CA ILE A 160 25.01 -7.56 -10.09
C ILE A 160 24.29 -7.48 -11.45
N ALA A 161 24.98 -7.00 -12.49
CA ALA A 161 24.42 -6.88 -13.84
C ALA A 161 24.01 -8.25 -14.44
N SER A 162 24.59 -9.36 -13.98
CA SER A 162 24.16 -10.70 -14.43
C SER A 162 22.77 -11.12 -13.91
N ARG A 163 22.15 -10.34 -13.02
CA ARG A 163 20.90 -10.65 -12.33
C ARG A 163 19.83 -9.59 -12.47
N THR A 164 20.19 -8.33 -12.72
CA THR A 164 19.26 -7.21 -12.82
C THR A 164 19.78 -6.17 -13.80
N ASP A 165 18.85 -5.60 -14.58
CA ASP A 165 19.09 -4.43 -15.41
C ASP A 165 18.58 -3.14 -14.74
N ALA A 166 18.05 -3.21 -13.50
CA ALA A 166 17.45 -2.08 -12.78
C ALA A 166 18.46 -1.28 -11.92
N VAL A 167 19.76 -1.43 -12.20
CA VAL A 167 20.85 -0.85 -11.41
C VAL A 167 21.79 -0.03 -12.28
N GLU A 168 22.08 1.21 -11.85
CA GLU A 168 23.27 1.95 -12.28
C GLU A 168 24.43 1.72 -11.30
N MET A 169 25.56 1.21 -11.78
CA MET A 169 26.80 1.10 -11.00
C MET A 169 27.55 2.44 -10.96
N ALA A 170 27.78 2.94 -9.76
CA ALA A 170 28.39 4.24 -9.50
C ALA A 170 29.81 4.15 -8.91
N TRP A 171 30.79 4.78 -9.58
CA TRP A 171 32.17 4.95 -9.11
C TRP A 171 32.36 6.32 -8.45
N VAL A 172 32.55 6.34 -7.12
CA VAL A 172 32.47 7.58 -6.31
C VAL A 172 33.69 7.73 -5.38
N PRO A 173 34.80 8.32 -5.85
CA PRO A 173 35.91 8.74 -5.00
C PRO A 173 35.58 9.93 -4.08
N VAL A 174 36.43 10.17 -3.08
CA VAL A 174 36.42 11.42 -2.30
C VAL A 174 37.18 12.51 -3.05
N TYR A 175 36.77 13.77 -2.91
CA TYR A 175 37.46 14.92 -3.49
C TYR A 175 38.95 14.96 -3.10
N GLY A 176 39.83 15.06 -4.09
CA GLY A 176 41.27 14.83 -3.96
C GLY A 176 42.10 15.91 -3.27
N ALA A 177 41.49 17.04 -2.85
CA ALA A 177 42.23 18.09 -2.15
C ALA A 177 42.79 17.58 -0.82
N GLY A 178 44.11 17.68 -0.64
CA GLY A 178 44.82 17.12 0.51
C GLY A 178 45.20 15.65 0.38
N TYR A 179 45.07 15.02 -0.80
CA TYR A 179 45.66 13.71 -1.11
C TYR A 179 47.17 13.73 -0.84
N PRO A 180 47.78 12.67 -0.25
CA PRO A 180 47.19 11.37 0.11
C PRO A 180 46.52 11.31 1.49
N PHE A 181 46.02 12.44 2.02
CA PHE A 181 45.20 12.58 3.24
C PHE A 181 45.94 12.24 4.55
N GLY A 182 47.07 12.91 4.77
CA GLY A 182 48.04 12.62 5.83
C GLY A 182 47.49 12.61 7.27
N ARG A 183 47.37 11.40 7.84
CA ARG A 183 47.50 11.00 9.27
C ARG A 183 47.21 9.49 9.46
N ALA A 184 46.51 8.85 8.52
CA ALA A 184 46.14 7.43 8.57
C ALA A 184 46.86 6.54 7.55
N TYR A 185 48.05 6.94 7.09
CA TYR A 185 48.87 6.11 6.21
C TYR A 185 49.39 4.88 6.97
N GLY A 186 48.76 3.72 6.75
CA GLY A 186 49.14 2.44 7.36
C GLY A 186 48.62 2.16 8.78
N SER A 187 47.68 2.94 9.31
CA SER A 187 47.21 2.82 10.71
C SER A 187 45.81 2.19 10.88
N ILE A 188 45.13 1.75 9.82
CA ILE A 188 43.83 1.07 9.95
C ILE A 188 44.06 -0.39 10.37
N PRO A 189 43.52 -0.84 11.52
CA PRO A 189 43.62 -2.25 11.91
C PRO A 189 42.95 -3.16 10.88
N GLY A 190 43.70 -4.13 10.34
CA GLY A 190 43.20 -5.11 9.36
C GLY A 190 43.38 -4.73 7.88
N SER A 191 43.97 -3.58 7.55
CA SER A 191 44.28 -3.22 6.15
C SER A 191 45.62 -3.78 5.67
N ALA A 192 45.71 -4.16 4.39
CA ALA A 192 46.96 -4.60 3.75
C ALA A 192 47.97 -3.44 3.59
N PRO A 193 49.29 -3.73 3.43
CA PRO A 193 50.30 -2.71 3.13
C PRO A 193 49.96 -1.95 1.84
N ARG A 194 50.08 -0.62 1.86
CA ARG A 194 49.71 0.23 0.72
C ARG A 194 50.83 0.25 -0.33
N PRO A 195 50.54 -0.04 -1.61
CA PRO A 195 51.55 -0.14 -2.66
C PRO A 195 51.95 1.25 -3.17
N VAL A 196 53.03 1.83 -2.65
CA VAL A 196 53.57 3.15 -3.05
C VAL A 196 53.67 3.29 -4.56
N GLY A 197 54.24 2.31 -5.28
CA GLY A 197 54.41 2.38 -6.73
C GLY A 197 53.12 2.29 -7.56
N GLN A 198 51.94 2.05 -6.97
CA GLN A 198 50.65 2.17 -7.67
C GLN A 198 49.97 3.53 -7.44
N LEU A 199 50.47 4.28 -6.46
CA LEU A 199 49.90 5.55 -5.99
C LEU A 199 50.77 6.75 -6.40
N ASP A 200 52.06 6.50 -6.62
CA ASP A 200 53.03 7.39 -7.25
C ASP A 200 52.79 7.37 -8.77
N THR A 201 52.16 8.44 -9.25
CA THR A 201 51.69 8.62 -10.63
C THR A 201 52.55 9.60 -11.42
N ASP A 202 53.47 10.31 -10.77
CA ASP A 202 54.51 11.12 -11.40
C ASP A 202 55.91 10.47 -11.37
N ASP A 203 56.00 9.24 -10.82
CA ASP A 203 57.19 8.38 -10.75
C ASP A 203 58.35 9.04 -9.97
N ASP A 204 58.05 9.88 -8.97
CA ASP A 204 59.05 10.61 -8.17
C ASP A 204 59.57 9.82 -6.94
N GLY A 205 59.00 8.63 -6.71
CA GLY A 205 59.31 7.72 -5.61
C GLY A 205 58.56 8.03 -4.32
N ARG A 206 57.62 8.97 -4.32
CA ARG A 206 56.79 9.37 -3.17
C ARG A 206 55.32 9.43 -3.60
N VAL A 207 54.43 9.36 -2.62
CA VAL A 207 53.01 9.68 -2.83
C VAL A 207 52.78 11.05 -2.21
N THR A 208 52.51 12.03 -3.04
CA THR A 208 52.33 13.43 -2.66
C THR A 208 51.01 13.98 -3.18
N GLU A 209 50.74 15.25 -2.94
CA GLU A 209 49.57 15.90 -3.52
C GLU A 209 49.68 16.04 -5.03
N ALA A 210 50.89 15.99 -5.62
CA ALA A 210 51.12 16.07 -7.07
C ALA A 210 50.50 14.88 -7.85
N ASP A 211 50.27 13.77 -7.16
CA ASP A 211 49.70 12.57 -7.74
C ASP A 211 48.23 12.71 -8.16
N ASP A 212 47.81 11.85 -9.10
CA ASP A 212 46.43 11.71 -9.52
C ASP A 212 45.62 10.94 -8.47
N PRO A 213 44.70 11.60 -7.74
CA PRO A 213 43.95 10.96 -6.67
C PRO A 213 42.83 10.05 -7.18
N TYR A 214 42.57 10.01 -8.49
CA TYR A 214 41.43 9.31 -9.07
C TYR A 214 41.84 8.21 -10.07
N GLY A 215 42.75 8.53 -11.00
CA GLY A 215 43.12 7.67 -12.12
C GLY A 215 43.49 6.23 -11.74
N PRO A 216 44.34 6.00 -10.72
CA PRO A 216 44.72 4.65 -10.30
C PRO A 216 43.54 3.74 -9.95
N TYR A 217 42.43 4.31 -9.47
CA TYR A 217 41.25 3.59 -9.00
C TYR A 217 40.15 3.42 -10.06
N TRP A 218 40.34 3.95 -11.27
CA TRP A 218 39.33 3.88 -12.33
C TRP A 218 39.13 2.43 -12.82
N PRO A 219 37.95 1.80 -12.61
CA PRO A 219 37.74 0.39 -12.90
C PRO A 219 37.45 0.12 -14.39
N GLY A 220 37.18 1.16 -15.19
CA GLY A 220 36.91 1.05 -16.61
C GLY A 220 35.51 1.52 -17.00
N ALA A 221 35.41 2.01 -18.23
CA ALA A 221 34.18 2.55 -18.81
C ALA A 221 33.07 1.49 -19.01
N ASP A 222 33.45 0.22 -19.11
CA ASP A 222 32.57 -0.93 -19.41
C ASP A 222 31.77 -1.45 -18.21
N VAL A 223 32.09 -0.99 -17.00
CA VAL A 223 31.45 -1.44 -15.75
C VAL A 223 30.94 -0.29 -14.88
N VAL A 224 31.02 0.95 -15.38
CA VAL A 224 30.63 2.17 -14.67
C VAL A 224 29.59 2.91 -15.49
N ASP A 225 28.38 2.99 -14.96
CA ASP A 225 27.25 3.73 -15.55
C ASP A 225 27.29 5.19 -15.09
N ARG A 226 27.59 5.39 -13.80
CA ARG A 226 27.61 6.70 -13.13
C ARG A 226 28.95 6.97 -12.46
N VAL A 227 29.41 8.22 -12.52
CA VAL A 227 30.58 8.68 -11.76
C VAL A 227 30.14 9.59 -10.63
N GLY A 228 30.99 9.86 -9.65
CA GLY A 228 30.62 10.83 -8.62
C GLY A 228 31.76 11.27 -7.73
N LEU A 229 31.45 12.24 -6.87
CA LEU A 229 32.37 12.72 -5.84
C LEU A 229 31.67 12.78 -4.48
N VAL A 230 32.38 12.34 -3.44
CA VAL A 230 32.10 12.76 -2.06
C VAL A 230 32.86 14.05 -1.81
N MET A 231 32.13 15.14 -1.54
CA MET A 231 32.69 16.48 -1.36
C MET A 231 31.95 17.20 -0.24
N PHE A 232 32.44 17.03 0.99
CA PHE A 232 31.95 17.79 2.14
C PHE A 232 32.67 19.11 2.31
N ARG A 233 31.95 20.08 2.85
CA ARG A 233 32.45 21.42 3.14
C ARG A 233 32.70 21.54 4.65
N PHE A 234 33.93 21.28 5.07
CA PHE A 234 34.38 21.32 6.47
C PHE A 234 34.84 22.72 6.97
N GLY A 235 35.12 23.68 6.07
CA GLY A 235 35.69 25.00 6.41
C GLY A 235 36.77 25.45 5.42
N ARG A 236 37.40 26.61 5.64
CA ARG A 236 38.36 27.23 4.70
C ARG A 236 39.79 26.66 4.73
N ALA A 237 40.28 26.21 5.88
CA ALA A 237 41.64 25.67 6.02
C ALA A 237 41.74 24.71 7.20
N GLN A 238 42.66 23.75 7.15
CA GLN A 238 42.93 22.83 8.25
C GLN A 238 43.74 23.51 9.39
N PRO A 239 43.57 23.08 10.66
CA PRO A 239 42.58 22.10 11.13
C PRO A 239 41.15 22.66 11.03
N PHE A 240 40.22 21.83 10.56
CA PHE A 240 38.82 22.23 10.46
C PHE A 240 38.18 22.36 11.86
N GLY A 241 37.04 23.07 11.96
CA GLY A 241 36.34 23.27 13.23
C GLY A 241 36.03 24.72 13.61
N THR A 242 36.12 25.65 12.65
CA THR A 242 35.56 27.01 12.76
C THR A 242 34.60 27.25 11.61
N ASP A 243 33.40 27.74 11.92
CA ASP A 243 32.37 28.07 10.95
C ASP A 243 32.77 29.31 10.15
N SER A 244 32.57 29.24 8.84
CA SER A 244 32.85 30.32 7.89
C SER A 244 31.87 30.25 6.75
N VAL A 245 31.54 31.36 6.09
CA VAL A 245 30.67 31.34 4.91
C VAL A 245 31.47 30.87 3.67
N PRO A 246 30.96 29.92 2.87
CA PRO A 246 31.54 29.54 1.57
C PRO A 246 31.84 30.73 0.67
N ALA A 247 32.93 30.68 -0.10
CA ALA A 247 33.17 31.68 -1.14
C ALA A 247 32.14 31.53 -2.28
N PRO A 248 31.73 32.61 -2.98
CA PRO A 248 30.64 32.56 -3.97
C PRO A 248 30.79 31.56 -5.12
N ASP A 249 32.01 31.14 -5.43
CA ASP A 249 32.37 30.21 -6.50
C ASP A 249 33.10 28.94 -5.98
N GLU A 250 33.04 28.68 -4.68
CA GLU A 250 33.80 27.60 -4.03
C GLU A 250 33.49 26.21 -4.61
N LEU A 251 32.22 25.89 -4.88
CA LEU A 251 31.86 24.62 -5.51
C LEU A 251 32.46 24.48 -6.91
N VAL A 252 32.38 25.55 -7.71
CA VAL A 252 32.92 25.56 -9.08
C VAL A 252 34.44 25.46 -9.05
N ALA A 253 35.11 26.20 -8.15
CA ALA A 253 36.54 26.10 -7.94
C ALA A 253 36.95 24.68 -7.53
N ARG A 254 36.15 24.00 -6.72
CA ARG A 254 36.39 22.60 -6.35
C ARG A 254 36.21 21.65 -7.52
N LEU A 255 35.13 21.77 -8.29
CA LEU A 255 34.89 20.97 -9.50
C LEU A 255 35.94 21.18 -10.58
N GLN A 256 36.57 22.36 -10.60
CA GLN A 256 37.71 22.70 -11.47
C GLN A 256 39.07 22.35 -10.85
N GLU A 257 39.09 21.73 -9.67
CA GLU A 257 40.31 21.34 -8.94
C GLU A 257 41.29 22.50 -8.67
N ARG A 258 40.76 23.71 -8.46
CA ARG A 258 41.54 24.90 -8.08
C ARG A 258 41.56 25.18 -6.58
N TYR A 259 40.78 24.43 -5.82
CA TYR A 259 40.59 24.64 -4.39
C TYR A 259 41.27 23.52 -3.59
N GLY A 260 42.26 23.87 -2.75
CA GLY A 260 42.97 22.90 -1.91
C GLY A 260 43.97 22.02 -2.67
N TYR A 261 44.46 22.49 -3.82
CA TYR A 261 45.57 21.91 -4.57
C TYR A 261 46.70 22.94 -4.71
N ASP A 262 47.95 22.46 -4.69
CA ASP A 262 49.14 23.30 -4.76
C ASP A 262 49.51 23.76 -6.19
N ASP A 263 49.08 23.04 -7.23
CA ASP A 263 49.23 23.44 -8.64
C ASP A 263 47.95 23.12 -9.42
N ASP A 264 47.19 24.17 -9.77
CA ASP A 264 45.91 24.09 -10.50
C ASP A 264 46.08 24.09 -12.03
N THR A 265 47.31 24.21 -12.53
CA THR A 265 47.60 24.32 -13.98
C THR A 265 47.96 22.99 -14.64
N ARG A 266 48.37 21.98 -13.85
CA ARG A 266 48.80 20.67 -14.37
C ARG A 266 47.71 19.61 -14.43
N ARG A 267 46.53 19.86 -13.85
CA ARG A 267 45.47 18.85 -13.70
C ARG A 267 44.38 18.99 -14.75
N ARG A 268 43.81 17.85 -15.15
CA ARG A 268 42.51 17.82 -15.83
C ARG A 268 41.44 17.51 -14.78
N PRO A 269 40.41 18.37 -14.62
CA PRO A 269 39.38 18.16 -13.60
C PRO A 269 38.62 16.84 -13.75
N PHE A 270 38.17 16.27 -12.64
CA PHE A 270 37.39 15.03 -12.57
C PHE A 270 36.20 15.03 -13.55
N TYR A 271 35.42 16.11 -13.56
CA TYR A 271 34.26 16.24 -14.44
C TYR A 271 34.66 16.11 -15.92
N ASP A 272 35.74 16.78 -16.33
CA ASP A 272 36.24 16.76 -17.70
C ASP A 272 36.82 15.41 -18.11
N ARG A 273 37.31 14.62 -17.16
CA ARG A 273 37.89 13.30 -17.41
C ARG A 273 36.84 12.20 -17.47
N PHE A 274 35.84 12.24 -16.59
CA PHE A 274 35.00 11.08 -16.32
C PHE A 274 33.52 11.29 -16.62
N ALA A 275 33.00 12.52 -16.58
CA ALA A 275 31.57 12.82 -16.76
C ALA A 275 31.24 13.46 -18.12
N ARG A 276 32.00 14.49 -18.51
CA ARG A 276 31.70 15.42 -19.61
C ARG A 276 31.22 14.74 -20.89
N ASP A 277 31.94 13.72 -21.33
CA ASP A 277 31.74 13.08 -22.64
C ASP A 277 30.91 11.79 -22.60
N GLY A 278 30.17 11.50 -21.51
CA GLY A 278 29.19 10.41 -21.60
C GLY A 278 28.52 9.87 -20.33
N ARG A 279 28.94 10.21 -19.11
CA ARG A 279 28.36 9.61 -17.88
C ARG A 279 27.66 10.63 -17.02
N SER A 280 26.53 10.23 -16.45
CA SER A 280 25.91 10.96 -15.35
C SER A 280 26.81 11.01 -14.13
N MET A 281 26.68 12.08 -13.37
CA MET A 281 27.52 12.39 -12.22
C MET A 281 26.66 12.61 -10.97
N SER A 282 27.00 11.92 -9.89
CA SER A 282 26.45 12.18 -8.56
C SER A 282 27.40 13.00 -7.69
N LEU A 283 26.85 13.86 -6.83
CA LEU A 283 27.58 14.56 -5.79
C LEU A 283 26.99 14.21 -4.42
N GLU A 284 27.80 13.63 -3.55
CA GLU A 284 27.48 13.54 -2.11
C GLU A 284 28.12 14.74 -1.41
N THR A 285 27.31 15.56 -0.75
CA THR A 285 27.78 16.80 -0.15
C THR A 285 27.00 17.21 1.09
N ALA A 286 27.55 18.14 1.86
CA ALA A 286 26.91 18.85 2.95
C ALA A 286 27.86 19.97 3.42
N ALA A 287 27.33 20.90 4.21
CA ALA A 287 28.11 21.94 4.87
C ALA A 287 28.14 21.70 6.38
N ALA A 288 29.35 21.61 6.93
CA ALA A 288 29.58 21.39 8.35
C ALA A 288 29.13 22.58 9.17
N TRP A 289 28.55 22.29 10.34
CA TRP A 289 28.27 23.26 11.38
C TRP A 289 28.87 22.77 12.70
N TYR A 290 29.70 23.60 13.32
CA TYR A 290 30.40 23.28 14.57
C TYR A 290 29.92 24.11 15.77
N ASP A 291 29.03 25.09 15.55
CA ASP A 291 28.58 26.06 16.55
C ASP A 291 29.74 26.90 17.11
N ARG A 292 30.65 27.33 16.23
CA ARG A 292 31.88 28.08 16.55
C ARG A 292 32.24 29.10 15.50
N GLY A 293 32.23 30.38 15.89
CA GLY A 293 32.60 31.51 15.06
C GLY A 293 31.54 32.61 15.16
N ASP A 294 31.72 33.68 14.39
CA ASP A 294 30.80 34.83 14.37
C ASP A 294 29.80 34.78 13.20
N VAL A 295 29.56 33.59 12.64
CA VAL A 295 28.68 33.38 11.48
C VAL A 295 27.48 32.53 11.85
N ASP A 296 26.34 32.82 11.23
CA ASP A 296 25.11 32.08 11.44
C ASP A 296 25.09 30.77 10.65
N GLU A 297 24.47 29.73 11.22
CA GLU A 297 24.37 28.39 10.62
C GLU A 297 23.67 28.44 9.26
N LEU A 298 22.59 29.24 9.17
CA LEU A 298 21.86 29.44 7.93
C LEU A 298 22.77 30.08 6.87
N ALA A 299 23.57 31.09 7.21
CA ALA A 299 24.46 31.74 6.26
C ALA A 299 25.54 30.78 5.72
N VAL A 300 26.03 29.86 6.56
CA VAL A 300 27.01 28.85 6.15
C VAL A 300 26.38 27.82 5.20
N LYS A 301 25.25 27.23 5.60
CA LYS A 301 24.62 26.16 4.82
C LYS A 301 23.96 26.71 3.56
N SER A 302 23.35 27.89 3.61
CA SER A 302 22.69 28.50 2.45
C SER A 302 23.63 28.90 1.35
N ALA A 303 24.75 29.53 1.68
CA ALA A 303 25.76 29.86 0.69
C ALA A 303 26.34 28.61 -0.01
N TRP A 304 26.27 27.42 0.61
CA TRP A 304 26.68 26.17 -0.02
C TRP A 304 25.57 25.57 -0.89
N TRP A 305 24.36 25.37 -0.36
CA TRP A 305 23.28 24.78 -1.15
C TRP A 305 22.85 25.68 -2.32
N ASP A 306 22.97 27.01 -2.18
CA ASP A 306 22.66 27.96 -3.25
C ASP A 306 23.62 27.80 -4.43
N GLN A 307 24.89 27.43 -4.18
CA GLN A 307 25.84 27.10 -5.25
C GLN A 307 25.49 25.77 -5.90
N VAL A 308 25.25 24.73 -5.08
CA VAL A 308 24.93 23.36 -5.53
C VAL A 308 23.73 23.34 -6.47
N PHE A 309 22.66 24.05 -6.12
CA PHE A 309 21.42 24.08 -6.89
C PHE A 309 21.29 25.30 -7.82
N SER A 310 22.39 26.04 -8.04
CA SER A 310 22.36 27.24 -8.89
C SER A 310 22.10 26.89 -10.37
N PRO A 311 21.37 27.75 -11.11
CA PRO A 311 21.24 27.62 -12.56
C PRO A 311 22.58 27.63 -13.30
N ALA A 312 23.58 28.35 -12.76
CA ALA A 312 24.91 28.43 -13.33
C ALA A 312 25.64 27.07 -13.28
N VAL A 313 25.62 26.39 -12.13
CA VAL A 313 26.19 25.04 -11.98
C VAL A 313 25.46 24.05 -12.84
N ARG A 314 24.11 24.08 -12.87
CA ARG A 314 23.31 23.20 -13.72
C ARG A 314 23.66 23.34 -15.21
N SER A 315 23.88 24.56 -15.68
CA SER A 315 24.23 24.83 -17.07
C SER A 315 25.68 24.42 -17.41
N ALA A 316 26.61 24.67 -16.49
CA ALA A 316 28.03 24.33 -16.69
C ALA A 316 28.32 22.84 -16.55
N TYR A 317 27.57 22.15 -15.68
CA TYR A 317 27.75 20.75 -15.33
C TYR A 317 26.45 19.94 -15.52
N PRO A 318 25.90 19.85 -16.75
CA PRO A 318 24.61 19.21 -17.00
C PRO A 318 24.59 17.71 -16.68
N ARG A 319 25.75 17.07 -16.54
CA ARG A 319 25.85 15.67 -16.10
C ARG A 319 25.74 15.51 -14.59
N LEU A 320 25.92 16.59 -13.80
CA LEU A 320 25.67 16.57 -12.37
C LEU A 320 24.16 16.58 -12.14
N ASP A 321 23.57 15.38 -12.14
CA ASP A 321 22.13 15.16 -12.20
C ASP A 321 21.58 14.42 -10.97
N LEU A 322 22.43 14.11 -9.99
CA LEU A 322 22.04 13.51 -8.72
C LEU A 322 22.86 14.11 -7.57
N VAL A 323 22.19 14.61 -6.54
CA VAL A 323 22.81 15.19 -5.35
C VAL A 323 22.26 14.49 -4.10
N THR A 324 23.16 13.96 -3.28
CA THR A 324 22.81 13.47 -1.95
C THR A 324 23.36 14.38 -0.87
N TRP A 325 22.49 14.79 0.05
CA TRP A 325 22.86 15.60 1.19
C TRP A 325 23.11 14.72 2.42
N LEU A 326 24.26 14.86 3.08
CA LEU A 326 24.50 14.16 4.35
C LEU A 326 23.59 14.75 5.45
N GLU A 327 22.51 14.06 5.78
CA GLU A 327 21.51 14.51 6.77
C GLU A 327 21.75 13.79 8.10
N GLN A 328 22.93 14.01 8.68
CA GLN A 328 23.32 13.35 9.92
C GLN A 328 24.04 14.31 10.87
N ARG A 329 24.01 13.97 12.16
CA ARG A 329 24.92 14.53 13.14
C ARG A 329 25.86 13.42 13.60
N ARG A 330 27.16 13.56 13.33
CA ARG A 330 28.16 12.52 13.61
C ARG A 330 29.51 13.13 13.96
N ARG A 331 30.41 12.31 14.51
CA ARG A 331 31.78 12.74 14.80
C ARG A 331 32.63 12.66 13.54
N GLU A 332 33.47 13.67 13.34
CA GLU A 332 34.36 13.77 12.18
C GLU A 332 35.81 13.84 12.64
N ASP A 333 36.66 12.96 12.10
CA ASP A 333 38.08 12.91 12.43
C ASP A 333 38.82 14.13 11.87
N GLU A 334 38.37 14.65 10.72
CA GLU A 334 38.80 15.90 10.08
C GLU A 334 38.60 17.13 10.97
N ALA A 335 37.68 17.04 11.94
CA ALA A 335 37.39 18.06 12.93
C ALA A 335 37.90 17.68 14.33
N ASP A 336 38.98 16.89 14.43
CA ASP A 336 39.56 16.36 15.68
C ASP A 336 38.57 15.52 16.52
N GLY A 337 37.72 14.72 15.87
CA GLY A 337 36.72 13.87 16.52
C GLY A 337 35.52 14.63 17.11
N ARG A 338 35.34 15.90 16.73
CA ARG A 338 34.21 16.73 17.18
C ARG A 338 32.90 16.28 16.53
N GLU A 339 31.81 16.53 17.23
CA GLU A 339 30.46 16.31 16.71
C GLU A 339 30.09 17.45 15.74
N THR A 340 29.77 17.09 14.51
CA THR A 340 29.48 18.00 13.41
C THR A 340 28.03 17.81 12.96
N ASP A 341 27.29 18.91 12.79
CA ASP A 341 25.89 18.88 12.35
C ASP A 341 25.75 19.21 10.86
N TRP A 342 25.50 18.18 10.05
CA TRP A 342 25.34 18.33 8.61
C TRP A 342 23.88 18.60 8.19
N ARG A 343 22.93 18.48 9.12
CA ARG A 343 21.50 18.44 8.82
C ARG A 343 20.95 19.79 8.37
N VAL A 344 20.02 19.77 7.42
CA VAL A 344 19.30 20.96 6.92
C VAL A 344 17.83 20.97 7.31
N THR A 345 17.30 19.86 7.81
CA THR A 345 15.88 19.75 8.26
C THR A 345 15.70 19.78 9.78
N SER A 346 16.80 19.90 10.53
CA SER A 346 16.78 19.83 12.00
C SER A 346 16.01 20.98 12.66
N ARG A 347 15.84 22.11 11.96
CA ARG A 347 15.11 23.30 12.41
C ARG A 347 14.31 23.92 11.26
N PRO A 348 13.11 24.48 11.51
CA PRO A 348 12.32 25.16 10.48
C PRO A 348 13.02 26.33 9.79
N GLU A 349 13.95 27.01 10.50
CA GLU A 349 14.74 28.13 9.98
C GLU A 349 15.76 27.72 8.91
N LEU A 350 16.17 26.45 8.89
CA LEU A 350 17.01 25.85 7.85
C LEU A 350 16.17 25.13 6.79
N ALA A 351 15.14 24.39 7.23
CA ALA A 351 14.32 23.56 6.37
C ALA A 351 13.55 24.39 5.32
N ARG A 352 12.93 25.50 5.71
CA ARG A 352 12.11 26.33 4.80
C ARG A 352 12.94 27.00 3.69
N PRO A 353 14.09 27.64 3.96
CA PRO A 353 14.94 28.15 2.88
C PRO A 353 15.45 27.05 1.97
N PHE A 354 15.84 25.90 2.53
CA PHE A 354 16.31 24.76 1.73
C PHE A 354 15.20 24.20 0.82
N GLU A 355 13.98 24.00 1.35
CA GLU A 355 12.78 23.64 0.59
C GLU A 355 12.55 24.58 -0.61
N ALA A 356 12.62 25.90 -0.37
CA ALA A 356 12.41 26.90 -1.42
C ALA A 356 13.43 26.79 -2.57
N VAL A 357 14.70 26.51 -2.23
CA VAL A 357 15.75 26.25 -3.22
C VAL A 357 15.44 24.96 -3.98
N LEU A 358 15.07 23.87 -3.32
CA LEU A 358 14.80 22.60 -3.99
C LEU A 358 13.62 22.67 -4.97
N ARG A 359 12.54 23.39 -4.63
CA ARG A 359 11.36 23.54 -5.51
C ARG A 359 11.66 24.17 -6.88
N THR A 360 12.77 24.89 -7.01
CA THR A 360 13.18 25.55 -8.27
C THR A 360 14.53 25.04 -8.78
N GLY A 361 15.31 24.43 -7.89
CA GLY A 361 16.70 24.07 -8.05
C GLY A 361 16.94 22.60 -8.37
N ALA A 362 15.96 21.72 -8.12
CA ALA A 362 16.12 20.28 -8.17
C ALA A 362 14.83 19.58 -8.62
N THR A 363 14.95 18.33 -9.06
CA THR A 363 13.80 17.45 -9.27
C THR A 363 13.44 16.79 -7.94
N THR A 364 12.24 17.07 -7.43
CA THR A 364 11.66 16.53 -6.18
C THR A 364 10.33 15.84 -6.48
N GLY A 365 9.88 14.97 -5.58
CA GLY A 365 8.66 14.17 -5.74
C GLY A 365 8.91 12.81 -6.37
N ALA A 366 7.83 12.12 -6.71
CA ALA A 366 7.89 10.80 -7.31
C ALA A 366 8.51 10.86 -8.72
N VAL A 367 9.59 10.12 -8.90
CA VAL A 367 10.36 9.95 -10.14
C VAL A 367 10.38 8.50 -10.62
N THR A 368 10.07 7.55 -9.72
CA THR A 368 9.69 6.17 -10.02
C THR A 368 8.17 6.01 -9.80
N ARG A 369 7.57 4.91 -10.24
CA ARG A 369 6.14 4.66 -10.03
C ARG A 369 5.89 4.42 -8.54
N VAL A 370 5.14 5.31 -7.91
CA VAL A 370 4.55 5.05 -6.58
C VAL A 370 3.55 3.91 -6.77
N VAL A 371 3.60 2.92 -5.87
CA VAL A 371 2.68 1.78 -5.90
C VAL A 371 1.24 2.26 -6.10
N ASP A 372 0.63 1.82 -7.20
CA ASP A 372 -0.60 2.37 -7.78
C ASP A 372 -1.78 2.27 -6.80
N GLN A 373 -2.54 3.37 -6.64
CA GLN A 373 -3.77 3.39 -5.85
C GLN A 373 -4.75 2.30 -6.33
N ASP A 374 -4.74 1.98 -7.62
CA ASP A 374 -5.56 0.91 -8.19
C ASP A 374 -5.09 -0.48 -7.70
N VAL A 375 -3.77 -0.72 -7.65
CA VAL A 375 -3.19 -1.97 -7.11
C VAL A 375 -3.44 -2.08 -5.60
N ALA A 376 -3.30 -0.97 -4.87
CA ALA A 376 -3.63 -0.89 -3.46
C ALA A 376 -5.12 -1.23 -3.21
N ASN A 377 -6.01 -0.73 -4.06
CA ASN A 377 -7.44 -1.01 -3.97
C ASN A 377 -7.76 -2.47 -4.33
N GLU A 378 -7.10 -3.05 -5.33
CA GLU A 378 -7.25 -4.46 -5.70
C GLU A 378 -6.80 -5.43 -4.61
N SER A 379 -5.62 -5.19 -4.00
CA SER A 379 -5.10 -6.05 -2.92
C SER A 379 -6.04 -6.14 -1.71
N THR A 380 -6.78 -5.06 -1.39
CA THR A 380 -7.74 -5.07 -0.27
C THR A 380 -8.87 -6.11 -0.43
N ALA A 381 -9.08 -6.65 -1.64
CA ALA A 381 -10.04 -7.73 -1.88
C ALA A 381 -9.70 -9.02 -1.11
N GLU A 382 -8.42 -9.26 -0.82
CA GLU A 382 -7.92 -10.40 -0.05
C GLU A 382 -8.47 -10.50 1.35
N TYR A 383 -8.88 -9.38 1.96
CA TYR A 383 -9.44 -9.39 3.30
C TYR A 383 -10.63 -10.37 3.45
N ARG A 384 -11.34 -10.63 2.35
CA ARG A 384 -12.47 -11.57 2.32
C ARG A 384 -12.03 -13.04 2.37
N GLN A 385 -10.77 -13.34 2.09
CA GLN A 385 -10.15 -14.63 2.30
C GLN A 385 -9.76 -14.77 3.78
N ALA A 386 -10.75 -15.02 4.63
CA ALA A 386 -10.45 -15.46 5.98
C ALA A 386 -9.72 -16.81 5.88
N ASP A 387 -8.46 -16.85 6.34
CA ASP A 387 -7.67 -18.05 6.49
C ASP A 387 -8.49 -19.04 7.34
N PRO A 388 -8.96 -20.17 6.78
CA PRO A 388 -9.56 -21.20 7.62
C PRO A 388 -8.49 -21.60 8.65
N ALA A 389 -8.88 -21.69 9.92
CA ALA A 389 -7.99 -22.22 10.94
C ALA A 389 -7.55 -23.63 10.50
N ASP A 390 -6.30 -23.78 10.05
CA ASP A 390 -5.64 -25.00 9.58
C ASP A 390 -6.60 -26.07 9.03
N GLY A 391 -7.03 -25.95 7.77
CA GLY A 391 -7.91 -26.96 7.17
C GLY A 391 -8.37 -26.72 5.74
N ASP A 392 -9.03 -27.73 5.17
CA ASP A 392 -9.67 -27.70 3.85
C ASP A 392 -10.87 -26.72 3.83
N PRO A 393 -10.78 -25.56 3.14
CA PRO A 393 -11.82 -24.54 3.12
C PRO A 393 -13.17 -25.07 2.61
N MET A 394 -13.13 -25.98 1.63
CA MET A 394 -14.32 -26.52 1.01
C MET A 394 -15.00 -27.53 1.93
N ALA A 395 -14.23 -28.31 2.70
CA ALA A 395 -14.78 -29.23 3.69
C ALA A 395 -15.55 -28.47 4.78
N TRP A 396 -15.04 -27.29 5.18
CA TRP A 396 -15.74 -26.41 6.12
C TRP A 396 -17.07 -25.89 5.56
N ILE A 397 -17.10 -25.47 4.29
CA ILE A 397 -18.34 -25.04 3.60
C ILE A 397 -19.37 -26.17 3.62
N VAL A 398 -18.97 -27.39 3.27
CA VAL A 398 -19.84 -28.58 3.30
C VAL A 398 -20.41 -28.78 4.71
N GLY A 399 -19.58 -28.69 5.75
CA GLY A 399 -20.02 -28.77 7.14
C GLY A 399 -21.06 -27.71 7.51
N CYS A 400 -20.85 -26.46 7.10
CA CYS A 400 -21.81 -25.37 7.30
C CYS A 400 -23.14 -25.63 6.57
N VAL A 401 -23.11 -26.10 5.33
CA VAL A 401 -24.31 -26.42 4.54
C VAL A 401 -25.11 -27.54 5.20
N VAL A 402 -24.44 -28.59 5.67
CA VAL A 402 -25.09 -29.70 6.41
C VAL A 402 -25.73 -29.18 7.70
N LEU A 403 -25.01 -28.38 8.49
CA LEU A 403 -25.55 -27.76 9.69
C LEU A 403 -26.78 -26.89 9.39
N ALA A 404 -26.73 -26.08 8.31
CA ALA A 404 -27.84 -25.26 7.88
C ALA A 404 -29.07 -26.11 7.49
N ALA A 405 -28.86 -27.21 6.77
CA ALA A 405 -29.94 -28.14 6.42
C ALA A 405 -30.55 -28.81 7.67
N LEU A 406 -29.74 -29.23 8.64
CA LEU A 406 -30.20 -29.77 9.91
C LEU A 406 -31.00 -28.74 10.71
N LEU A 407 -30.54 -27.49 10.78
CA LEU A 407 -31.26 -26.39 11.43
C LEU A 407 -32.59 -26.10 10.72
N PHE A 408 -32.62 -26.17 9.39
CA PHE A 408 -33.85 -26.00 8.62
C PHE A 408 -34.87 -27.09 8.93
N VAL A 409 -34.48 -28.37 8.88
CA VAL A 409 -35.35 -29.50 9.24
C VAL A 409 -35.79 -29.42 10.70
N GLY A 410 -34.87 -29.09 11.61
CA GLY A 410 -35.12 -28.87 13.02
C GLY A 410 -36.13 -27.75 13.27
N SER A 411 -36.07 -26.65 12.50
CA SER A 411 -37.06 -25.56 12.58
C SER A 411 -38.48 -26.05 12.25
N GLY A 412 -38.61 -26.98 11.30
CA GLY A 412 -39.87 -27.64 10.96
C GLY A 412 -40.40 -28.52 12.10
N LEU A 413 -39.51 -29.22 12.81
CA LEU A 413 -39.86 -30.00 13.99
C LEU A 413 -40.30 -29.11 15.16
N VAL A 414 -39.51 -28.08 15.49
CA VAL A 414 -39.85 -27.08 16.53
C VAL A 414 -41.20 -26.44 16.24
N ARG A 415 -41.47 -26.13 14.96
CA ARG A 415 -42.75 -25.58 14.52
C ARG A 415 -43.93 -26.52 14.86
N ARG A 416 -43.73 -27.84 14.87
CA ARG A 416 -44.76 -28.83 15.22
C ARG A 416 -44.88 -29.04 16.74
N VAL A 417 -43.75 -29.15 17.45
CA VAL A 417 -43.72 -29.52 18.86
C VAL A 417 -43.95 -28.32 19.79
N ALA A 418 -43.48 -27.12 19.42
CA ALA A 418 -43.57 -25.91 20.24
C ALA A 418 -44.20 -24.73 19.44
N PRO A 419 -45.48 -24.82 19.04
CA PRO A 419 -46.14 -23.78 18.24
C PRO A 419 -46.22 -22.42 18.93
N SER A 420 -46.16 -22.39 20.27
CA SER A 420 -46.17 -21.15 21.06
C SER A 420 -44.91 -20.31 20.90
N TRP A 421 -43.80 -20.86 20.39
CA TRP A 421 -42.52 -20.17 20.20
C TRP A 421 -42.44 -19.32 18.93
N ARG A 422 -43.41 -19.48 18.02
CA ARG A 422 -43.40 -18.88 16.70
C ARG A 422 -43.38 -17.35 16.73
N TYR A 423 -42.89 -16.77 15.64
CA TYR A 423 -43.00 -15.34 15.37
C TYR A 423 -44.48 -14.93 15.32
N PRO A 424 -44.87 -13.88 16.03
CA PRO A 424 -46.25 -13.43 16.03
C PRO A 424 -46.51 -12.64 14.72
N ASP A 425 -47.51 -13.07 13.95
CA ASP A 425 -47.85 -12.49 12.63
C ASP A 425 -48.61 -11.16 12.81
N ASP A 426 -47.93 -10.15 13.34
CA ASP A 426 -48.58 -8.93 13.88
C ASP A 426 -49.04 -7.94 12.81
N GLY A 427 -48.88 -8.25 11.51
CA GLY A 427 -49.17 -7.31 10.42
C GLY A 427 -48.35 -6.01 10.46
N GLY A 428 -47.40 -5.90 11.40
CA GLY A 428 -46.65 -4.69 11.73
C GLY A 428 -45.86 -4.11 10.56
N LEU A 429 -45.55 -2.81 10.67
CA LEU A 429 -44.82 -2.05 9.66
C LEU A 429 -43.35 -2.52 9.51
N ARG A 430 -42.76 -3.06 10.59
CA ARG A 430 -41.35 -3.45 10.73
C ARG A 430 -41.26 -4.92 11.13
N ASP A 431 -40.45 -5.71 10.43
CA ASP A 431 -40.24 -7.15 10.71
C ASP A 431 -39.01 -7.32 11.60
N GLY A 432 -39.24 -7.71 12.86
CA GLY A 432 -38.17 -7.84 13.86
C GLY A 432 -37.13 -8.90 13.50
N ARG A 433 -37.48 -9.89 12.65
CA ARG A 433 -36.51 -10.89 12.16
C ARG A 433 -35.47 -10.26 11.26
N VAL A 434 -35.87 -9.29 10.43
CA VAL A 434 -34.94 -8.59 9.53
C VAL A 434 -33.98 -7.73 10.34
N ASP A 435 -34.46 -7.00 11.35
CA ASP A 435 -33.58 -6.24 12.25
C ASP A 435 -32.65 -7.16 13.04
N PHE A 436 -33.15 -8.32 13.51
CA PHE A 436 -32.32 -9.30 14.19
C PHE A 436 -31.17 -9.80 13.30
N LEU A 437 -31.45 -10.18 12.05
CA LEU A 437 -30.44 -10.64 11.09
C LEU A 437 -29.44 -9.54 10.74
N ARG A 438 -29.91 -8.30 10.50
CA ARG A 438 -29.03 -7.15 10.28
C ARG A 438 -28.12 -6.90 11.47
N GLY A 439 -28.63 -7.05 12.69
CA GLY A 439 -27.86 -6.89 13.92
C GLY A 439 -26.79 -7.96 14.07
N TRP A 440 -27.13 -9.21 13.82
CA TRP A 440 -26.18 -10.32 13.82
C TRP A 440 -25.05 -10.10 12.79
N VAL A 441 -25.41 -9.75 11.56
CA VAL A 441 -24.43 -9.43 10.51
C VAL A 441 -23.52 -8.28 10.91
N MET A 442 -24.09 -7.20 11.47
CA MET A 442 -23.31 -6.03 11.88
C MET A 442 -22.32 -6.36 12.99
N VAL A 443 -22.72 -7.20 13.96
CA VAL A 443 -21.81 -7.66 15.03
C VAL A 443 -20.66 -8.48 14.45
N THR A 444 -20.92 -9.35 13.48
CA THR A 444 -19.85 -10.07 12.78
C THR A 444 -18.91 -9.11 12.06
N VAL A 445 -19.42 -8.10 11.35
CA VAL A 445 -18.58 -7.10 10.65
C VAL A 445 -17.65 -6.38 11.63
N VAL A 446 -18.20 -5.90 12.75
CA VAL A 446 -17.43 -5.20 13.80
C VAL A 446 -16.31 -6.08 14.34
N VAL A 447 -16.64 -7.31 14.74
CA VAL A 447 -15.67 -8.27 15.32
C VAL A 447 -14.58 -8.64 14.32
N VAL A 448 -14.93 -8.80 13.05
CA VAL A 448 -13.99 -9.21 12.02
C VAL A 448 -13.02 -8.07 11.70
N HIS A 449 -13.51 -6.84 11.53
CA HIS A 449 -12.70 -5.65 11.18
C HIS A 449 -11.72 -5.18 12.27
N THR A 450 -11.89 -5.58 13.54
CA THR A 450 -10.93 -5.25 14.61
C THR A 450 -9.71 -6.18 14.65
N GLU A 451 -9.74 -7.29 13.91
CA GLU A 451 -8.60 -8.22 13.72
C GLU A 451 -7.94 -8.75 15.01
N LEU A 452 -8.69 -8.88 16.10
CA LEU A 452 -8.21 -9.50 17.34
C LEU A 452 -8.47 -11.00 17.37
N ALA A 453 -7.52 -11.79 17.86
CA ALA A 453 -7.73 -13.20 18.16
C ALA A 453 -8.70 -13.37 19.34
N GLY A 454 -9.55 -14.39 19.30
CA GLY A 454 -10.48 -14.65 20.40
C GLY A 454 -11.72 -15.46 19.98
N PRO A 455 -12.58 -15.82 20.95
CA PRO A 455 -13.77 -16.62 20.71
C PRO A 455 -14.78 -15.93 19.79
N TYR A 456 -14.89 -14.60 19.87
CA TYR A 456 -15.75 -13.82 18.97
C TYR A 456 -15.23 -13.88 17.53
N SER A 457 -13.94 -13.61 17.31
CA SER A 457 -13.32 -13.72 15.98
C SER A 457 -13.41 -15.13 15.40
N PHE A 458 -13.12 -16.15 16.21
CA PHE A 458 -13.27 -17.55 15.80
C PHE A 458 -14.71 -17.84 15.37
N LEU A 459 -15.71 -17.44 16.18
CA LEU A 459 -17.10 -17.63 15.84
C LEU A 459 -17.51 -16.81 14.61
N SER A 460 -17.14 -15.54 14.50
CA SER A 460 -17.54 -14.68 13.39
C SER A 460 -16.89 -15.06 12.06
N ARG A 461 -15.64 -15.55 12.07
CA ARG A 461 -14.95 -16.05 10.87
C ARG A 461 -15.40 -17.45 10.47
N ASN A 462 -15.74 -18.32 11.44
CA ASN A 462 -16.10 -19.73 11.17
C ASN A 462 -17.60 -19.99 11.07
N ALA A 463 -18.46 -19.28 11.83
CA ALA A 463 -19.91 -19.49 11.83
C ALA A 463 -20.57 -19.08 10.51
N ILE A 464 -19.88 -18.29 9.69
CA ILE A 464 -20.35 -17.88 8.36
C ILE A 464 -19.52 -18.58 7.27
N GLY A 465 -19.10 -19.83 7.49
CA GLY A 465 -18.16 -20.53 6.60
C GLY A 465 -18.48 -20.53 5.10
N ALA A 466 -19.75 -20.34 4.73
CA ALA A 466 -20.26 -20.36 3.36
C ALA A 466 -20.44 -18.96 2.70
N ILE A 467 -20.55 -17.86 3.47
CA ILE A 467 -20.73 -16.49 2.96
C ILE A 467 -19.98 -15.46 3.80
N THR A 468 -19.75 -14.24 3.32
CA THR A 468 -19.24 -13.15 4.15
C THR A 468 -20.40 -12.34 4.74
N GLY A 469 -20.12 -11.61 5.83
CA GLY A 469 -21.09 -10.67 6.39
C GLY A 469 -21.58 -9.63 5.37
N ALA A 470 -20.73 -9.25 4.42
CA ALA A 470 -21.04 -8.25 3.39
C ALA A 470 -22.20 -8.68 2.45
N GLU A 471 -22.22 -9.93 1.98
CA GLU A 471 -23.24 -10.42 1.04
C GLU A 471 -24.64 -10.35 1.66
N MET A 472 -24.76 -10.84 2.89
CA MET A 472 -26.00 -10.78 3.66
C MET A 472 -26.39 -9.33 3.97
N PHE A 473 -25.43 -8.47 4.31
CA PHE A 473 -25.70 -7.05 4.57
C PHE A 473 -26.27 -6.32 3.35
N VAL A 474 -25.69 -6.56 2.17
CA VAL A 474 -26.13 -5.97 0.89
C VAL A 474 -27.53 -6.46 0.51
N LEU A 475 -27.79 -7.78 0.59
CA LEU A 475 -29.10 -8.35 0.32
C LEU A 475 -30.17 -7.82 1.27
N LEU A 476 -29.92 -7.83 2.58
CA LEU A 476 -30.88 -7.35 3.59
C LEU A 476 -31.15 -5.85 3.46
N SER A 477 -30.18 -5.07 2.96
CA SER A 477 -30.37 -3.64 2.70
C SER A 477 -31.28 -3.38 1.50
N GLY A 478 -31.11 -4.14 0.41
CA GLY A 478 -32.07 -4.15 -0.69
C GLY A 478 -33.47 -4.54 -0.21
N LEU A 479 -33.58 -5.61 0.59
CA LEU A 479 -34.83 -6.10 1.16
C LEU A 479 -35.57 -5.04 1.97
N VAL A 480 -34.87 -4.35 2.89
CA VAL A 480 -35.48 -3.26 3.67
C VAL A 480 -35.96 -2.12 2.78
N LEU A 481 -35.16 -1.69 1.80
CA LEU A 481 -35.56 -0.62 0.88
C LEU A 481 -36.79 -1.01 0.06
N GLY A 482 -36.85 -2.25 -0.43
CA GLY A 482 -38.00 -2.79 -1.17
C GLY A 482 -39.27 -2.89 -0.33
N MET A 483 -39.14 -3.09 0.99
CA MET A 483 -40.28 -3.11 1.93
C MET A 483 -40.79 -1.72 2.32
N VAL A 484 -39.91 -0.72 2.37
CA VAL A 484 -40.22 0.61 2.92
C VAL A 484 -40.63 1.58 1.81
N TYR A 485 -39.95 1.55 0.66
CA TYR A 485 -40.18 2.51 -0.42
C TYR A 485 -41.62 2.51 -0.96
N PRO A 486 -42.27 1.35 -1.25
CA PRO A 486 -43.64 1.35 -1.77
C PRO A 486 -44.64 2.01 -0.81
N ARG A 487 -44.43 1.83 0.49
CA ARG A 487 -45.27 2.46 1.53
C ARG A 487 -45.02 3.95 1.65
N ALA A 488 -43.78 4.40 1.43
CA ALA A 488 -43.48 5.83 1.36
C ALA A 488 -44.24 6.45 0.17
N VAL A 489 -44.23 5.80 -0.99
CA VAL A 489 -45.00 6.22 -2.16
C VAL A 489 -46.50 6.27 -1.87
N GLU A 490 -47.06 5.25 -1.20
CA GLU A 490 -48.47 5.22 -0.79
C GLU A 490 -48.85 6.38 0.14
N ARG A 491 -47.92 6.83 0.99
CA ARG A 491 -48.17 7.88 2.00
C ARG A 491 -47.98 9.31 1.49
N VAL A 492 -46.88 9.56 0.77
CA VAL A 492 -46.48 10.94 0.38
C VAL A 492 -46.44 11.16 -1.13
N GLY A 493 -46.76 10.14 -1.92
CA GLY A 493 -46.68 10.17 -3.37
C GLY A 493 -45.27 9.91 -3.90
N GLU A 494 -45.19 9.62 -5.19
CA GLU A 494 -43.96 9.15 -5.84
C GLU A 494 -42.85 10.19 -5.87
N ARG A 495 -43.16 11.43 -6.23
CA ARG A 495 -42.16 12.51 -6.32
C ARG A 495 -41.52 12.80 -4.96
N ALA A 496 -42.33 12.88 -3.90
CA ALA A 496 -41.84 13.14 -2.55
C ALA A 496 -41.04 11.96 -2.00
N ALA A 497 -41.47 10.71 -2.25
CA ALA A 497 -40.73 9.52 -1.87
C ALA A 497 -39.37 9.43 -2.58
N SER A 498 -39.33 9.73 -3.89
CA SER A 498 -38.08 9.81 -4.66
C SER A 498 -37.15 10.90 -4.13
N ALA A 499 -37.68 12.10 -3.84
CA ALA A 499 -36.90 13.19 -3.28
C ALA A 499 -36.30 12.84 -1.90
N ALA A 500 -37.09 12.18 -1.05
CA ALA A 500 -36.62 11.69 0.26
C ALA A 500 -35.52 10.62 0.12
N ALA A 501 -35.65 9.73 -0.87
CA ALA A 501 -34.62 8.74 -1.17
C ALA A 501 -33.32 9.40 -1.64
N TRP A 502 -33.38 10.38 -2.55
CA TRP A 502 -32.21 11.14 -2.99
C TRP A 502 -31.57 11.97 -1.86
N ALA A 503 -32.37 12.54 -0.96
CA ALA A 503 -31.85 13.23 0.22
C ALA A 503 -31.07 12.26 1.13
N ARG A 504 -31.53 11.02 1.26
CA ARG A 504 -30.82 9.95 2.00
C ARG A 504 -29.51 9.55 1.30
N VAL A 505 -29.52 9.38 -0.02
CA VAL A 505 -28.32 9.11 -0.83
C VAL A 505 -27.28 10.22 -0.64
N ARG A 506 -27.70 11.48 -0.75
CA ARG A 506 -26.82 12.64 -0.52
C ARG A 506 -26.22 12.61 0.89
N LYS A 507 -27.04 12.36 1.91
CA LYS A 507 -26.55 12.27 3.30
C LYS A 507 -25.52 11.15 3.44
N GLN A 508 -25.76 9.99 2.82
CA GLN A 508 -24.84 8.86 2.85
C GLN A 508 -23.51 9.17 2.15
N TYR A 509 -23.55 9.77 0.97
CA TYR A 509 -22.35 10.19 0.23
C TYR A 509 -21.51 11.23 0.98
N LEU A 510 -22.15 12.28 1.50
CA LEU A 510 -21.46 13.30 2.29
C LEU A 510 -20.88 12.72 3.59
N THR A 511 -21.57 11.75 4.20
CA THR A 511 -21.03 11.05 5.37
C THR A 511 -19.82 10.21 4.98
N ALA A 512 -19.84 9.57 3.80
CA ALA A 512 -18.69 8.80 3.33
C ALA A 512 -17.46 9.68 3.14
N LEU A 513 -17.60 10.80 2.43
CA LEU A 513 -16.53 11.80 2.28
C LEU A 513 -16.04 12.30 3.64
N GLY A 514 -16.98 12.62 4.54
CA GLY A 514 -16.66 13.09 5.89
C GLY A 514 -15.85 12.07 6.70
N VAL A 515 -16.15 10.77 6.59
CA VAL A 515 -15.38 9.70 7.24
C VAL A 515 -13.99 9.60 6.63
N VAL A 516 -13.84 9.63 5.31
CA VAL A 516 -12.53 9.57 4.64
C VAL A 516 -11.64 10.71 5.14
N VAL A 517 -12.14 11.95 5.11
CA VAL A 517 -11.43 13.13 5.59
C VAL A 517 -11.13 13.02 7.09
N LEU A 518 -12.10 12.64 7.91
CA LEU A 518 -11.93 12.58 9.36
C LEU A 518 -10.89 11.53 9.77
N VAL A 519 -10.84 10.37 9.11
CA VAL A 519 -9.82 9.34 9.37
C VAL A 519 -8.43 9.86 9.04
N TYR A 520 -8.25 10.56 7.92
CA TYR A 520 -6.99 11.21 7.60
C TYR A 520 -6.60 12.23 8.66
N LEU A 521 -7.52 13.12 9.05
CA LEU A 521 -7.27 14.14 10.09
C LEU A 521 -6.93 13.53 11.45
N ILE A 522 -7.54 12.40 11.82
CA ILE A 522 -7.19 11.67 13.05
C ILE A 522 -5.75 11.13 12.97
N GLY A 523 -5.32 10.67 11.79
CA GLY A 523 -3.94 10.22 11.57
C GLY A 523 -2.89 11.34 11.71
N LEU A 524 -3.27 12.61 11.59
CA LEU A 524 -2.38 13.75 11.83
C LEU A 524 -2.20 14.08 13.32
N VAL A 525 -2.96 13.46 14.23
CA VAL A 525 -2.88 13.76 15.66
C VAL A 525 -1.68 13.01 16.27
N PRO A 526 -0.71 13.71 16.89
CA PRO A 526 0.45 13.05 17.49
C PRO A 526 0.06 11.98 18.52
N GLY A 527 0.66 10.79 18.39
CA GLY A 527 0.39 9.65 19.25
C GLY A 527 -0.83 8.79 18.86
N ILE A 528 -1.51 9.10 17.75
CA ILE A 528 -2.57 8.26 17.16
C ILE A 528 -2.12 7.75 15.80
N SER A 529 -2.08 6.43 15.62
CA SER A 529 -1.84 5.79 14.33
C SER A 529 -3.15 5.39 13.66
N ALA A 530 -3.41 5.94 12.47
CA ALA A 530 -4.54 5.53 11.63
C ALA A 530 -4.18 4.43 10.61
N THR A 531 -2.92 3.97 10.59
CA THR A 531 -2.38 3.05 9.57
C THR A 531 -3.18 1.75 9.46
N VAL A 532 -3.75 1.27 10.57
CA VAL A 532 -4.59 0.07 10.61
C VAL A 532 -5.79 0.13 9.64
N VAL A 533 -6.30 1.33 9.35
CA VAL A 533 -7.42 1.51 8.40
C VAL A 533 -6.99 2.23 7.13
N THR A 534 -5.90 3.00 7.14
CA THR A 534 -5.40 3.74 5.97
C THR A 534 -4.41 2.97 5.13
N THR A 535 -3.84 1.87 5.63
CA THR A 535 -2.94 0.99 4.88
C THR A 535 -3.52 -0.43 4.79
N PHE A 536 -3.07 -1.20 3.81
CA PHE A 536 -3.43 -2.61 3.65
C PHE A 536 -2.18 -3.46 3.45
N THR A 537 -2.04 -4.55 4.23
CA THR A 537 -0.95 -5.51 4.06
C THR A 537 -1.43 -6.71 3.27
N ASP A 538 -0.80 -6.94 2.12
CA ASP A 538 -1.07 -8.08 1.25
C ASP A 538 -0.69 -9.40 1.92
N ARG A 539 -1.53 -10.41 1.75
CA ARG A 539 -1.42 -11.74 2.38
C ARG A 539 -0.96 -12.80 1.38
N GLY A 540 -0.65 -12.43 0.14
CA GLY A 540 -0.12 -13.28 -0.92
C GLY A 540 -1.18 -14.06 -1.70
N THR A 541 -2.42 -13.59 -1.66
CA THR A 541 -3.61 -14.25 -2.23
C THR A 541 -4.34 -13.42 -3.29
N GLY A 542 -3.90 -12.18 -3.52
CA GLY A 542 -4.42 -11.23 -4.49
C GLY A 542 -3.73 -11.36 -5.85
N THR A 543 -3.87 -10.33 -6.68
CA THR A 543 -3.36 -10.32 -8.06
C THR A 543 -1.84 -10.46 -8.14
N GLY A 544 -1.11 -10.02 -7.11
CA GLY A 544 0.35 -10.19 -6.98
C GLY A 544 0.81 -11.59 -6.52
N GLY A 545 -0.10 -12.47 -6.11
CA GLY A 545 0.19 -13.81 -5.61
C GLY A 545 1.13 -13.84 -4.40
N GLY A 546 1.70 -15.01 -4.09
CA GLY A 546 2.54 -15.19 -2.88
C GLY A 546 3.79 -14.31 -2.81
N ALA A 547 4.22 -13.71 -3.93
CA ALA A 547 5.34 -12.79 -3.98
C ALA A 547 5.02 -11.40 -3.41
N ALA A 548 3.73 -11.01 -3.39
CA ALA A 548 3.26 -9.76 -2.80
C ALA A 548 3.02 -9.88 -1.28
N ALA A 549 3.06 -11.08 -0.71
CA ALA A 549 2.81 -11.30 0.71
C ALA A 549 3.72 -10.43 1.60
N GLY A 550 3.11 -9.63 2.47
CA GLY A 550 3.79 -8.69 3.37
C GLY A 550 4.06 -7.31 2.75
N GLN A 551 3.68 -7.06 1.50
CA GLN A 551 3.67 -5.70 0.94
C GLN A 551 2.61 -4.85 1.63
N VAL A 552 2.94 -3.59 1.93
CA VAL A 552 2.04 -2.63 2.56
C VAL A 552 1.68 -1.55 1.56
N TYR A 553 0.39 -1.38 1.30
CA TYR A 553 -0.16 -0.37 0.41
C TYR A 553 -0.78 0.78 1.21
N ASP A 554 -0.53 2.02 0.82
CA ASP A 554 -1.22 3.20 1.39
C ASP A 554 -2.49 3.52 0.58
N LEU A 555 -3.65 3.47 1.23
CA LEU A 555 -4.95 3.74 0.64
C LEU A 555 -5.28 5.24 0.61
N TYR A 556 -4.41 6.06 1.17
CA TYR A 556 -4.49 7.52 1.26
C TYR A 556 -3.31 8.21 0.57
N ALA A 557 -2.53 7.51 -0.26
CA ALA A 557 -1.32 8.02 -0.90
C ALA A 557 -1.53 9.36 -1.66
N ASN A 558 -2.72 9.53 -2.26
CA ASN A 558 -3.13 10.73 -3.00
C ASN A 558 -3.87 11.78 -2.16
N PHE A 559 -4.08 11.55 -0.87
CA PHE A 559 -4.81 12.45 0.01
C PHE A 559 -3.99 13.72 0.38
N PRO A 560 -2.70 13.66 0.74
CA PRO A 560 -1.89 14.85 1.04
C PRO A 560 -1.91 15.93 -0.05
N GLN A 561 -2.06 15.51 -1.31
CA GLN A 561 -2.05 16.34 -2.51
C GLN A 561 -3.30 17.23 -2.55
N LEU A 562 -4.38 16.89 -1.84
CA LEU A 562 -5.54 17.77 -1.64
C LEU A 562 -5.19 19.04 -0.85
N LEU A 563 -4.10 19.02 -0.09
CA LEU A 563 -3.63 20.17 0.70
C LEU A 563 -2.65 21.05 -0.10
N ALA A 564 -2.18 20.60 -1.27
CA ALA A 564 -1.36 21.40 -2.17
C ALA A 564 -2.17 22.58 -2.73
N TYR A 565 -1.50 23.69 -3.08
CA TYR A 565 -2.16 24.85 -3.68
C TYR A 565 -1.57 25.22 -5.05
N PRO A 566 -2.37 25.17 -6.13
CA PRO A 566 -3.73 24.63 -6.19
C PRO A 566 -3.74 23.10 -6.05
N PRO A 567 -4.80 22.49 -5.49
CA PRO A 567 -4.88 21.04 -5.38
C PRO A 567 -5.01 20.44 -6.79
N PRO A 568 -4.19 19.45 -7.16
CA PRO A 568 -4.25 18.87 -8.48
C PRO A 568 -5.58 18.12 -8.66
N TRP A 569 -6.15 18.23 -9.87
CA TRP A 569 -7.50 17.73 -10.12
C TRP A 569 -7.65 16.22 -9.93
N TYR A 570 -6.58 15.44 -10.18
CA TYR A 570 -6.64 13.98 -9.97
C TYR A 570 -6.90 13.63 -8.49
N ALA A 571 -6.31 14.35 -7.54
CA ALA A 571 -6.53 14.13 -6.12
C ALA A 571 -7.95 14.51 -5.70
N VAL A 572 -8.44 15.67 -6.20
CA VAL A 572 -9.83 16.12 -5.97
C VAL A 572 -10.83 15.10 -6.52
N ARG A 573 -10.59 14.61 -7.74
CA ARG A 573 -11.37 13.53 -8.35
C ARG A 573 -11.32 12.27 -7.49
N GLY A 574 -10.13 11.87 -7.03
CA GLY A 574 -9.93 10.69 -6.20
C GLY A 574 -10.77 10.74 -4.92
N LEU A 575 -10.81 11.88 -4.24
CA LEU A 575 -11.69 12.07 -3.07
C LEU A 575 -13.18 12.00 -3.46
N LEU A 576 -13.59 12.76 -4.47
CA LEU A 576 -15.00 12.86 -4.87
C LEU A 576 -15.57 11.52 -5.40
N LEU A 577 -14.73 10.73 -6.05
CA LEU A 577 -15.10 9.41 -6.56
C LEU A 577 -14.84 8.29 -5.54
N LEU A 578 -14.38 8.60 -4.31
CA LEU A 578 -14.06 7.62 -3.27
C LEU A 578 -13.04 6.57 -3.76
N GLU A 579 -12.03 7.01 -4.51
CA GLU A 579 -10.86 6.21 -4.93
C GLU A 579 -9.89 5.98 -3.75
N MET A 580 -10.01 6.81 -2.71
CA MET A 580 -9.27 6.76 -1.45
C MET A 580 -10.23 6.65 -0.26
N GLY A 581 -9.84 5.89 0.77
CA GLY A 581 -10.68 5.66 1.94
C GLY A 581 -10.22 4.48 2.80
N PRO A 582 -10.80 4.34 4.01
CA PRO A 582 -10.39 3.28 4.91
C PRO A 582 -10.94 1.93 4.44
N TRP A 583 -10.10 0.90 4.39
CA TRP A 583 -10.48 -0.39 3.79
C TRP A 583 -11.69 -1.04 4.48
N VAL A 584 -11.88 -0.84 5.80
CA VAL A 584 -13.04 -1.33 6.56
C VAL A 584 -14.38 -0.69 6.15
N PHE A 585 -14.33 0.41 5.38
CA PHE A 585 -15.47 1.26 5.05
C PHE A 585 -15.74 1.39 3.53
N ASN A 586 -14.87 0.85 2.69
CA ASN A 586 -14.94 0.91 1.23
C ASN A 586 -16.33 0.56 0.64
N ILE A 587 -17.05 -0.44 1.16
CA ILE A 587 -18.38 -0.86 0.69
C ILE A 587 -19.42 0.27 0.70
N MET A 588 -19.18 1.37 1.43
CA MET A 588 -20.06 2.53 1.44
C MET A 588 -20.30 3.10 0.04
N GLY A 589 -19.27 3.14 -0.81
CA GLY A 589 -19.38 3.64 -2.18
C GLY A 589 -20.40 2.85 -3.01
N LEU A 590 -20.37 1.51 -2.91
CA LEU A 590 -21.34 0.63 -3.53
C LEU A 590 -22.77 1.00 -3.11
N PHE A 591 -23.01 1.19 -1.81
CA PHE A 591 -24.35 1.52 -1.33
C PHE A 591 -24.83 2.90 -1.76
N VAL A 592 -23.93 3.89 -1.92
CA VAL A 592 -24.29 5.20 -2.47
C VAL A 592 -24.83 5.03 -3.90
N VAL A 593 -24.10 4.30 -4.74
CA VAL A 593 -24.49 4.03 -6.13
C VAL A 593 -25.79 3.24 -6.20
N LEU A 594 -25.89 2.12 -5.50
CA LEU A 594 -27.09 1.28 -5.52
C LEU A 594 -28.32 1.99 -4.96
N SER A 595 -28.16 2.80 -3.90
CA SER A 595 -29.26 3.59 -3.33
C SER A 595 -29.72 4.70 -4.27
N ALA A 596 -28.82 5.29 -5.06
CA ALA A 596 -29.15 6.27 -6.10
C ALA A 596 -30.04 5.66 -7.21
N LEU A 597 -29.87 4.36 -7.49
CA LEU A 597 -30.67 3.63 -8.48
C LEU A 597 -32.07 3.25 -7.96
N VAL A 598 -32.29 3.22 -6.63
CA VAL A 598 -33.55 2.73 -6.02
C VAL A 598 -34.80 3.42 -6.58
N PRO A 599 -34.88 4.76 -6.73
CA PRO A 599 -36.09 5.39 -7.27
C PRO A 599 -36.46 4.88 -8.67
N ALA A 600 -35.47 4.71 -9.56
CA ALA A 600 -35.68 4.21 -10.91
C ALA A 600 -36.08 2.72 -10.91
N LEU A 601 -35.43 1.92 -10.09
CA LEU A 601 -35.75 0.50 -9.93
C LEU A 601 -37.17 0.31 -9.37
N MET A 602 -37.55 1.13 -8.39
CA MET A 602 -38.90 1.10 -7.81
C MET A 602 -39.98 1.50 -8.80
N TRP A 603 -39.69 2.44 -9.70
CA TRP A 603 -40.57 2.76 -10.82
C TRP A 603 -40.81 1.53 -11.73
N LEU A 604 -39.78 0.73 -12.02
CA LEU A 604 -39.92 -0.52 -12.80
C LEU A 604 -40.72 -1.60 -12.05
N LEU A 605 -40.43 -1.83 -10.76
CA LEU A 605 -41.14 -2.84 -9.97
C LEU A 605 -42.62 -2.53 -9.82
N ARG A 606 -42.99 -1.24 -9.67
CA ARG A 606 -44.40 -0.82 -9.65
C ARG A 606 -45.14 -1.14 -10.95
N ARG A 607 -44.43 -1.15 -12.09
CA ARG A 607 -44.96 -1.58 -13.39
C ARG A 607 -44.93 -3.09 -13.61
N ARG A 608 -44.63 -3.87 -12.56
CA ARG A 608 -44.46 -5.33 -12.61
C ARG A 608 -43.32 -5.79 -13.54
N LEU A 609 -42.36 -4.91 -13.83
CA LEU A 609 -41.18 -5.19 -14.66
C LEU A 609 -40.01 -5.74 -13.82
N TRP A 610 -40.30 -6.48 -12.74
CA TRP A 610 -39.27 -7.06 -11.87
C TRP A 610 -38.38 -8.07 -12.63
N TRP A 611 -38.94 -8.78 -13.61
CA TRP A 611 -38.20 -9.73 -14.44
C TRP A 611 -37.15 -9.02 -15.28
N LEU A 612 -37.44 -7.82 -15.79
CA LEU A 612 -36.50 -7.03 -16.57
C LEU A 612 -35.32 -6.59 -15.69
N VAL A 613 -35.62 -6.15 -14.47
CA VAL A 613 -34.59 -5.79 -13.48
C VAL A 613 -33.66 -6.97 -13.21
N LEU A 614 -34.20 -8.17 -12.97
CA LEU A 614 -33.38 -9.36 -12.71
C LEU A 614 -32.64 -9.87 -13.94
N VAL A 615 -33.24 -9.82 -15.14
CA VAL A 615 -32.56 -10.19 -16.38
C VAL A 615 -31.36 -9.28 -16.63
N ILE A 616 -31.53 -7.96 -16.52
CA ILE A 616 -30.42 -7.01 -16.64
C ILE A 616 -29.37 -7.30 -15.57
N SER A 617 -29.79 -7.51 -14.32
CA SER A 617 -28.91 -7.80 -13.20
C SER A 617 -28.03 -9.04 -13.44
N TRP A 618 -28.62 -10.14 -13.90
CA TRP A 618 -27.88 -11.36 -14.22
C TRP A 618 -26.99 -11.21 -15.46
N THR A 619 -27.41 -10.42 -16.46
CA THR A 619 -26.56 -10.11 -17.61
C THR A 619 -25.33 -9.32 -17.20
N LEU A 620 -25.47 -8.31 -16.35
CA LEU A 620 -24.33 -7.53 -15.83
C LEU A 620 -23.37 -8.40 -15.02
N TYR A 621 -23.91 -9.27 -14.16
CA TYR A 621 -23.13 -10.27 -13.42
C TYR A 621 -22.36 -11.21 -14.37
N GLY A 622 -23.01 -11.69 -15.44
CA GLY A 622 -22.38 -12.56 -16.43
C GLY A 622 -21.30 -11.85 -17.27
N ILE A 623 -21.50 -10.56 -17.58
CA ILE A 623 -20.49 -9.74 -18.27
C ILE A 623 -19.25 -9.63 -17.39
N GLU A 624 -19.38 -9.22 -16.13
CA GLU A 624 -18.24 -9.11 -15.22
C GLU A 624 -17.56 -10.46 -15.00
N ALA A 625 -18.32 -11.54 -14.82
CA ALA A 625 -17.74 -12.86 -14.64
C ALA A 625 -16.79 -13.27 -15.77
N VAL A 626 -17.03 -12.77 -17.00
CA VAL A 626 -16.21 -13.04 -18.19
C VAL A 626 -15.15 -11.97 -18.43
N THR A 627 -15.47 -10.69 -18.30
CA THR A 627 -14.59 -9.59 -18.68
C THR A 627 -13.71 -9.09 -17.54
N LYS A 628 -14.09 -9.36 -16.28
CA LYS A 628 -13.48 -8.78 -15.07
C LYS A 628 -13.41 -7.25 -15.11
N ALA A 629 -14.34 -6.63 -15.83
CA ALA A 629 -14.33 -5.19 -16.04
C ALA A 629 -14.72 -4.43 -14.77
N SER A 630 -13.88 -3.47 -14.38
CA SER A 630 -14.22 -2.41 -13.42
C SER A 630 -14.96 -1.28 -14.15
N VAL A 631 -16.01 -0.74 -13.53
CA VAL A 631 -16.90 0.28 -14.12
C VAL A 631 -16.58 1.67 -13.56
N LEU A 632 -16.18 1.73 -12.29
CA LEU A 632 -15.91 2.95 -11.57
C LEU A 632 -14.50 2.89 -10.98
N PRO A 633 -13.78 4.02 -10.94
CA PRO A 633 -12.44 4.06 -10.35
C PRO A 633 -12.47 4.03 -8.81
N SER A 634 -13.68 4.05 -8.21
CA SER A 634 -13.87 4.03 -6.77
C SER A 634 -13.24 2.79 -6.13
N GLN A 635 -12.64 2.95 -4.95
CA GLN A 635 -11.99 1.87 -4.19
C GLN A 635 -12.92 0.65 -3.98
N PHE A 636 -14.22 0.90 -3.82
CA PHE A 636 -15.18 -0.18 -3.62
C PHE A 636 -15.32 -1.09 -4.84
N ASP A 637 -15.07 -0.62 -6.08
CA ASP A 637 -15.33 -1.40 -7.29
C ASP A 637 -14.28 -2.50 -7.47
N ALA A 638 -13.06 -2.26 -6.98
CA ALA A 638 -12.00 -3.28 -6.90
C ALA A 638 -12.36 -4.43 -5.93
N VAL A 639 -12.99 -4.11 -4.80
CA VAL A 639 -13.33 -5.09 -3.75
C VAL A 639 -14.73 -5.68 -3.91
N PHE A 640 -15.68 -4.86 -4.34
CA PHE A 640 -17.09 -5.18 -4.50
C PHE A 640 -17.58 -4.76 -5.90
N PRO A 641 -17.10 -5.44 -6.98
CA PRO A 641 -17.44 -5.06 -8.34
C PRO A 641 -18.92 -4.80 -8.54
N LEU A 642 -19.27 -3.59 -8.95
CA LEU A 642 -20.63 -3.07 -9.03
C LEU A 642 -21.52 -3.99 -9.86
N LEU A 643 -20.99 -4.49 -10.98
CA LEU A 643 -21.71 -5.36 -11.91
C LEU A 643 -22.17 -6.67 -11.27
N SER A 644 -21.39 -7.20 -10.33
CA SER A 644 -21.69 -8.45 -9.64
C SER A 644 -22.42 -8.21 -8.32
N TRP A 645 -21.99 -7.22 -7.53
CA TRP A 645 -22.55 -6.94 -6.20
C TRP A 645 -23.90 -6.21 -6.21
N GLN A 646 -24.30 -5.63 -7.34
CA GLN A 646 -25.68 -5.19 -7.53
C GLN A 646 -26.68 -6.37 -7.48
N LEU A 647 -26.27 -7.59 -7.84
CA LEU A 647 -27.13 -8.77 -7.91
C LEU A 647 -27.81 -9.10 -6.56
N PRO A 648 -27.08 -9.34 -5.44
CA PRO A 648 -27.72 -9.61 -4.14
C PRO A 648 -28.60 -8.44 -3.68
N PHE A 649 -28.22 -7.20 -3.96
CA PHE A 649 -29.03 -6.03 -3.61
C PHE A 649 -30.36 -6.00 -4.38
N LEU A 650 -30.33 -6.22 -5.70
CA LEU A 650 -31.55 -6.21 -6.53
C LEU A 650 -32.47 -7.40 -6.23
N HIS A 651 -31.92 -8.58 -5.96
CA HIS A 651 -32.70 -9.71 -5.43
C HIS A 651 -33.35 -9.34 -4.11
N GLY A 652 -32.58 -8.76 -3.17
CA GLY A 652 -33.11 -8.22 -1.93
C GLY A 652 -34.26 -7.25 -2.18
N LEU A 653 -34.08 -6.27 -3.07
CA LEU A 653 -35.06 -5.25 -3.41
C LEU A 653 -36.37 -5.84 -3.95
N VAL A 654 -36.28 -6.79 -4.89
CA VAL A 654 -37.43 -7.51 -5.44
C VAL A 654 -38.12 -8.38 -4.38
N ILE A 655 -37.34 -9.11 -3.58
CA ILE A 655 -37.87 -9.91 -2.46
C ILE A 655 -38.60 -9.03 -1.45
N GLY A 656 -38.03 -7.87 -1.09
CA GLY A 656 -38.63 -6.90 -0.18
C GLY A 656 -39.96 -6.35 -0.69
N TYR A 657 -40.02 -6.02 -1.98
CA TYR A 657 -41.23 -5.52 -2.65
C TYR A 657 -42.33 -6.60 -2.69
N TYR A 658 -41.98 -7.83 -3.10
CA TYR A 658 -42.92 -8.95 -3.24
C TYR A 658 -42.96 -9.90 -2.04
N ARG A 659 -42.52 -9.44 -0.86
CA ARG A 659 -42.29 -10.31 0.32
C ARG A 659 -43.51 -11.15 0.69
N ARG A 660 -44.72 -10.56 0.64
CA ARG A 660 -45.97 -11.19 1.06
C ARG A 660 -46.33 -12.35 0.11
N PRO A 661 -46.45 -12.12 -1.21
CA PRO A 661 -46.59 -13.20 -2.20
C PRO A 661 -45.52 -14.30 -2.07
N ILE A 662 -44.24 -13.92 -1.98
CA ILE A 662 -43.13 -14.87 -1.89
C ILE A 662 -43.25 -15.73 -0.64
N THR A 663 -43.46 -15.12 0.53
CA THR A 663 -43.62 -15.84 1.79
C THR A 663 -44.81 -16.79 1.73
N ARG A 664 -45.96 -16.36 1.17
CA ARG A 664 -47.13 -17.23 0.99
C ARG A 664 -46.84 -18.43 0.08
N ALA A 665 -46.12 -18.21 -1.02
CA ALA A 665 -45.74 -19.28 -1.95
C ALA A 665 -44.80 -20.30 -1.27
N LEU A 666 -43.75 -19.82 -0.62
CA LEU A 666 -42.73 -20.65 0.04
C LEU A 666 -43.26 -21.40 1.27
N THR A 667 -44.25 -20.85 1.97
CA THR A 667 -44.87 -21.49 3.14
C THR A 667 -46.07 -22.39 2.81
N SER A 668 -46.48 -22.47 1.54
CA SER A 668 -47.49 -23.42 1.07
C SER A 668 -47.00 -24.87 1.18
N ARG A 669 -47.90 -25.87 1.19
CA ARG A 669 -47.50 -27.30 1.26
C ARG A 669 -46.52 -27.68 0.14
N ARG A 670 -46.78 -27.22 -1.09
CA ARG A 670 -45.90 -27.44 -2.25
C ARG A 670 -44.60 -26.67 -2.10
N GLY A 671 -44.66 -25.41 -1.66
CA GLY A 671 -43.48 -24.57 -1.43
C GLY A 671 -42.53 -25.17 -0.39
N VAL A 672 -43.07 -25.62 0.75
CA VAL A 672 -42.27 -26.28 1.80
C VAL A 672 -41.63 -27.56 1.27
N ALA A 673 -42.36 -28.38 0.51
CA ALA A 673 -41.79 -29.59 -0.09
C ALA A 673 -40.63 -29.25 -1.03
N VAL A 674 -40.82 -28.29 -1.94
CA VAL A 674 -39.77 -27.85 -2.88
C VAL A 674 -38.55 -27.30 -2.14
N VAL A 675 -38.75 -26.38 -1.20
CA VAL A 675 -37.64 -25.78 -0.43
C VAL A 675 -36.89 -26.84 0.38
N THR A 676 -37.60 -27.78 0.99
CA THR A 676 -36.98 -28.88 1.73
C THR A 676 -36.13 -29.75 0.80
N THR A 677 -36.66 -30.12 -0.36
CA THR A 677 -35.90 -30.89 -1.36
C THR A 677 -34.67 -30.14 -1.84
N LEU A 678 -34.77 -28.83 -2.08
CA LEU A 678 -33.62 -28.03 -2.51
C LEU A 678 -32.56 -27.92 -1.40
N VAL A 679 -32.94 -27.59 -0.17
CA VAL A 679 -32.02 -27.45 0.96
C VAL A 679 -31.34 -28.78 1.30
N VAL A 680 -32.11 -29.85 1.46
CA VAL A 680 -31.58 -31.18 1.80
C VAL A 680 -30.82 -31.76 0.61
N GLY A 681 -31.34 -31.63 -0.61
CA GLY A 681 -30.68 -32.10 -1.82
C GLY A 681 -29.33 -31.43 -2.04
N TYR A 682 -29.23 -30.12 -1.84
CA TYR A 682 -27.96 -29.39 -1.93
C TYR A 682 -26.94 -29.89 -0.90
N ALA A 683 -27.36 -30.07 0.36
CA ALA A 683 -26.48 -30.63 1.40
C ALA A 683 -26.02 -32.05 1.08
N VAL A 684 -26.91 -32.91 0.58
CA VAL A 684 -26.59 -34.28 0.16
C VAL A 684 -25.60 -34.27 -1.01
N VAL A 685 -25.80 -33.43 -2.01
CA VAL A 685 -24.90 -33.30 -3.17
C VAL A 685 -23.50 -32.88 -2.73
N LEU A 686 -23.37 -31.81 -1.94
CA LEU A 686 -22.07 -31.34 -1.47
C LEU A 686 -21.38 -32.35 -0.55
N THR A 687 -22.13 -33.02 0.33
CA THR A 687 -21.58 -34.08 1.19
C THR A 687 -21.11 -35.27 0.37
N THR A 688 -21.84 -35.65 -0.68
CA THR A 688 -21.45 -36.74 -1.57
C THR A 688 -20.17 -36.38 -2.31
N LEU A 689 -20.09 -35.18 -2.89
CA LEU A 689 -18.88 -34.70 -3.58
C LEU A 689 -17.67 -34.71 -2.66
N TRP A 690 -17.81 -34.21 -1.42
CA TRP A 690 -16.76 -34.27 -0.41
C TRP A 690 -16.38 -35.71 -0.02
N ALA A 691 -17.35 -36.58 0.26
CA ALA A 691 -17.08 -37.97 0.65
C ALA A 691 -16.40 -38.79 -0.45
N THR A 692 -16.57 -38.38 -1.72
CA THR A 692 -15.99 -39.04 -2.90
C THR A 692 -14.72 -38.39 -3.42
N GLN A 693 -14.18 -37.39 -2.70
CA GLN A 693 -12.94 -36.71 -3.12
C GLN A 693 -11.80 -37.73 -3.26
N GLY A 694 -11.22 -37.83 -4.47
CA GLY A 694 -10.17 -38.80 -4.81
C GLY A 694 -10.64 -40.16 -5.35
N ALA A 695 -11.94 -40.43 -5.41
CA ALA A 695 -12.46 -41.67 -6.01
C ALA A 695 -12.64 -41.52 -7.55
N PRO A 696 -12.02 -42.36 -8.39
CA PRO A 696 -12.04 -42.20 -9.85
C PRO A 696 -13.41 -42.46 -10.50
N PHE A 697 -14.37 -43.08 -9.79
CA PHE A 697 -15.61 -43.59 -10.39
C PHE A 697 -16.78 -42.59 -10.42
N LEU A 698 -16.78 -41.55 -9.58
CA LEU A 698 -17.86 -40.54 -9.50
C LEU A 698 -17.45 -39.17 -10.05
N GLY A 699 -16.39 -39.10 -10.86
CA GLY A 699 -15.68 -37.90 -11.35
C GLY A 699 -16.48 -36.94 -12.24
N ILE A 700 -17.67 -36.50 -11.80
CA ILE A 700 -18.51 -35.53 -12.49
C ILE A 700 -17.91 -34.11 -12.34
N VAL A 701 -17.31 -33.77 -11.19
CA VAL A 701 -16.63 -32.48 -10.92
C VAL A 701 -15.48 -32.69 -9.92
N ARG A 702 -14.31 -32.09 -10.16
CA ARG A 702 -13.17 -32.10 -9.22
C ARG A 702 -13.45 -31.19 -8.02
N TYR A 703 -13.05 -31.63 -6.83
CA TYR A 703 -13.28 -30.92 -5.56
C TYR A 703 -12.57 -29.56 -5.51
N ASP A 704 -11.30 -29.50 -5.95
CA ASP A 704 -10.54 -28.23 -6.03
C ASP A 704 -11.17 -27.25 -7.03
N TRP A 705 -11.59 -27.75 -8.20
CA TRP A 705 -12.25 -26.94 -9.22
C TRP A 705 -13.54 -26.31 -8.68
N LEU A 706 -14.29 -27.07 -7.87
CA LEU A 706 -15.53 -26.59 -7.26
C LEU A 706 -15.25 -25.38 -6.37
N TYR A 707 -14.22 -25.45 -5.52
CA TYR A 707 -13.81 -24.33 -4.69
C TYR A 707 -13.35 -23.15 -5.53
N GLU A 708 -12.41 -23.37 -6.46
CA GLU A 708 -11.81 -22.33 -7.29
C GLU A 708 -12.83 -21.56 -8.14
N ASN A 709 -13.91 -22.21 -8.60
CA ASN A 709 -14.84 -21.62 -9.56
C ASN A 709 -16.19 -21.22 -8.96
N LEU A 710 -16.61 -21.82 -7.84
CA LEU A 710 -17.93 -21.57 -7.24
C LEU A 710 -17.91 -20.99 -5.83
N TYR A 711 -16.85 -21.19 -5.04
CA TYR A 711 -16.85 -20.89 -3.61
C TYR A 711 -15.68 -20.03 -3.10
N GLN A 712 -14.79 -19.54 -3.96
CA GLN A 712 -13.72 -18.64 -3.54
C GLN A 712 -14.27 -17.38 -2.86
N ARG A 713 -13.74 -17.05 -1.69
CA ARG A 713 -14.24 -15.93 -0.86
C ARG A 713 -13.88 -14.54 -1.40
N ILE A 714 -12.89 -14.47 -2.29
CA ILE A 714 -12.47 -13.22 -2.96
C ILE A 714 -13.46 -12.82 -4.07
N TYR A 715 -14.19 -13.73 -4.70
CA TYR A 715 -15.12 -13.37 -5.76
C TYR A 715 -16.56 -13.73 -5.39
N LEU A 716 -17.53 -12.94 -5.86
CA LEU A 716 -18.94 -13.26 -5.64
C LEU A 716 -19.37 -14.35 -6.64
N GLN A 717 -18.87 -15.57 -6.44
CA GLN A 717 -19.09 -16.69 -7.36
C GLN A 717 -20.49 -17.30 -7.21
N PRO A 718 -20.97 -18.07 -8.21
CA PRO A 718 -22.34 -18.59 -8.20
C PRO A 718 -22.67 -19.50 -7.01
N GLY A 719 -21.71 -20.30 -6.52
CA GLY A 719 -21.90 -21.16 -5.35
C GLY A 719 -22.20 -20.35 -4.09
N ARG A 720 -21.51 -19.24 -3.89
CA ARG A 720 -21.75 -18.32 -2.77
C ARG A 720 -23.12 -17.66 -2.81
N LEU A 721 -23.67 -17.40 -4.00
CA LEU A 721 -25.04 -16.90 -4.14
C LEU A 721 -26.08 -17.96 -3.70
N ILE A 722 -25.78 -19.25 -3.94
CA ILE A 722 -26.61 -20.36 -3.46
C ILE A 722 -26.52 -20.45 -1.94
N ASP A 723 -25.31 -20.34 -1.38
CA ASP A 723 -25.12 -20.32 0.08
C ASP A 723 -25.81 -19.12 0.74
N LEU A 724 -25.76 -17.95 0.12
CA LEU A 724 -26.46 -16.75 0.58
C LEU A 724 -27.97 -16.99 0.66
N LEU A 725 -28.55 -17.62 -0.37
CA LEU A 725 -29.96 -17.99 -0.40
C LEU A 725 -30.27 -19.04 0.68
N LEU A 726 -29.43 -20.06 0.82
CA LEU A 726 -29.56 -21.11 1.83
C LEU A 726 -29.60 -20.50 3.24
N VAL A 727 -28.58 -19.69 3.59
CA VAL A 727 -28.50 -19.05 4.91
C VAL A 727 -29.71 -18.15 5.15
N LEU A 728 -30.14 -17.36 4.16
CA LEU A 728 -31.33 -16.52 4.30
C LEU A 728 -32.60 -17.34 4.58
N VAL A 729 -32.82 -18.42 3.84
CA VAL A 729 -33.99 -19.30 3.99
C VAL A 729 -33.96 -20.00 5.35
N VAL A 730 -32.82 -20.56 5.74
CA VAL A 730 -32.62 -21.28 7.01
C VAL A 730 -32.81 -20.33 8.19
N ALA A 731 -32.16 -19.17 8.16
CA ALA A 731 -32.24 -18.18 9.22
C ALA A 731 -33.67 -17.63 9.38
N TYR A 732 -34.36 -17.38 8.26
CA TYR A 732 -35.77 -16.97 8.28
C TYR A 732 -36.68 -18.06 8.83
N ALA A 733 -36.49 -19.32 8.44
CA ALA A 733 -37.25 -20.46 8.95
C ALA A 733 -37.05 -20.65 10.46
N LEU A 734 -35.79 -20.59 10.92
CA LEU A 734 -35.43 -20.69 12.33
C LEU A 734 -36.04 -19.57 13.16
N LEU A 735 -35.85 -18.31 12.73
CA LEU A 735 -36.43 -17.15 13.42
C LEU A 735 -37.97 -17.16 13.39
N THR A 736 -38.58 -17.79 12.39
CA THR A 736 -40.04 -17.94 12.34
C THR A 736 -40.54 -19.02 13.31
N ALA A 737 -39.81 -20.12 13.45
CA ALA A 737 -40.20 -21.24 14.32
C ALA A 737 -39.88 -20.99 15.80
N ALA A 738 -38.71 -20.40 16.10
CA ALA A 738 -38.15 -20.24 17.43
C ALA A 738 -37.98 -18.77 17.85
N TRP A 739 -38.86 -17.87 17.39
CA TRP A 739 -38.77 -16.44 17.66
C TRP A 739 -38.70 -16.10 19.15
N LYS A 740 -39.66 -16.54 19.96
CA LYS A 740 -39.76 -16.13 21.37
C LYS A 740 -38.50 -16.44 22.18
N PRO A 741 -37.93 -17.65 22.15
CA PRO A 741 -36.68 -17.91 22.87
C PRO A 741 -35.51 -17.10 22.32
N LEU A 742 -35.34 -17.03 21.00
CA LEU A 742 -34.23 -16.28 20.38
C LEU A 742 -34.30 -14.78 20.66
N ASN A 743 -35.49 -14.19 20.56
CA ASN A 743 -35.74 -12.79 20.88
C ASN A 743 -35.52 -12.49 22.37
N ARG A 744 -35.90 -13.41 23.27
CA ARG A 744 -35.66 -13.25 24.70
C ARG A 744 -34.17 -13.22 25.03
N VAL A 745 -33.37 -14.10 24.42
CA VAL A 745 -31.94 -14.22 24.72
C VAL A 745 -31.12 -13.14 24.02
N PHE A 746 -31.36 -12.90 22.73
CA PHE A 746 -30.50 -12.07 21.89
C PHE A 746 -31.18 -10.79 21.35
N GLY A 747 -32.50 -10.70 21.42
CA GLY A 747 -33.26 -9.61 20.80
C GLY A 747 -32.96 -8.23 21.39
N TRP A 748 -32.66 -8.16 22.70
CA TRP A 748 -32.28 -6.92 23.38
C TRP A 748 -30.97 -6.30 22.84
N PHE A 749 -30.13 -7.11 22.21
CA PHE A 749 -28.82 -6.72 21.68
C PHE A 749 -28.86 -6.57 20.15
N TYR A 750 -29.27 -7.62 19.42
CA TYR A 750 -29.22 -7.59 17.95
C TYR A 750 -30.27 -6.66 17.32
N MET A 751 -31.51 -6.60 17.83
CA MET A 751 -32.53 -5.78 17.19
C MET A 751 -32.19 -4.27 17.22
N PRO A 752 -31.75 -3.67 18.34
CA PRO A 752 -31.33 -2.26 18.33
C PRO A 752 -30.17 -1.99 17.36
N ILE A 753 -29.14 -2.85 17.36
CA ILE A 753 -27.98 -2.72 16.46
C ILE A 753 -28.42 -2.82 15.01
N GLY A 754 -29.21 -3.83 14.64
CA GLY A 754 -29.69 -4.01 13.28
C GLY A 754 -30.64 -2.92 12.82
N ALA A 755 -31.39 -2.34 13.76
CA ALA A 755 -32.28 -1.21 13.49
C ALA A 755 -31.56 0.09 13.14
N ALA A 756 -30.30 0.23 13.57
CA ALA A 756 -29.41 1.36 13.30
C ALA A 756 -28.12 0.88 12.61
N SER A 757 -28.20 -0.14 11.75
CA SER A 757 -27.01 -0.82 11.26
C SER A 757 -26.09 0.10 10.45
N LEU A 758 -26.62 1.09 9.71
CA LEU A 758 -25.79 2.03 8.96
C LEU A 758 -24.98 2.92 9.91
N TYR A 759 -25.59 3.35 11.01
CA TYR A 759 -24.91 4.09 12.06
C TYR A 759 -23.78 3.27 12.67
N VAL A 760 -24.05 2.01 13.04
CA VAL A 760 -23.04 1.11 13.62
C VAL A 760 -21.89 0.87 12.63
N PHE A 761 -22.22 0.69 11.35
CA PHE A 761 -21.24 0.57 10.28
C PHE A 761 -20.40 1.83 10.08
N ILE A 762 -20.86 3.02 10.44
CA ILE A 762 -20.02 4.22 10.36
C ILE A 762 -19.14 4.35 11.61
N VAL A 763 -19.72 4.13 12.78
CA VAL A 763 -19.02 4.32 14.05
C VAL A 763 -17.93 3.28 14.28
N HIS A 764 -18.09 2.04 13.80
CA HIS A 764 -17.09 0.99 14.01
C HIS A 764 -15.71 1.33 13.42
N VAL A 765 -15.64 2.14 12.35
CA VAL A 765 -14.36 2.58 11.76
C VAL A 765 -13.50 3.27 12.82
N PHE A 766 -14.10 4.10 13.66
CA PHE A 766 -13.40 4.79 14.75
C PHE A 766 -13.07 3.86 15.91
N PHE A 767 -13.84 2.80 16.14
CA PHE A 767 -13.49 1.76 17.11
C PHE A 767 -12.28 0.94 16.64
N VAL A 768 -12.17 0.62 15.35
CA VAL A 768 -10.99 -0.06 14.79
C VAL A 768 -9.74 0.80 15.03
N VAL A 769 -9.80 2.10 14.75
CA VAL A 769 -8.70 3.03 15.05
C VAL A 769 -8.42 3.10 16.55
N ALA A 770 -9.45 3.24 17.39
CA ALA A 770 -9.27 3.32 18.85
C ALA A 770 -8.62 2.06 19.43
N VAL A 771 -9.06 0.88 19.00
CA VAL A 771 -8.53 -0.42 19.45
C VAL A 771 -7.08 -0.59 19.01
N ALA A 772 -6.74 -0.19 17.78
CA ALA A 772 -5.37 -0.28 17.27
C ALA A 772 -4.36 0.57 18.06
N ASN A 773 -4.84 1.59 18.76
CA ASN A 773 -4.01 2.51 19.54
C ASN A 773 -4.00 2.21 21.05
N ILE A 774 -4.53 1.05 21.49
CA ILE A 774 -4.45 0.62 22.89
C ILE A 774 -3.00 0.20 23.20
N PRO A 775 -2.28 0.88 24.11
CA PRO A 775 -0.89 0.54 24.43
C PRO A 775 -0.79 -0.87 25.04
N GLY A 776 0.14 -1.69 24.54
CA GLY A 776 0.41 -3.04 25.06
C GLY A 776 -0.64 -4.10 24.70
N LEU A 777 -1.56 -3.82 23.76
CA LEU A 777 -2.52 -4.80 23.27
C LEU A 777 -1.82 -5.86 22.40
N ASP A 778 -1.85 -7.11 22.86
CA ASP A 778 -1.43 -8.26 22.06
C ASP A 778 -2.62 -8.77 21.24
N ARG A 779 -2.59 -8.49 19.93
CA ARG A 779 -3.65 -8.88 18.98
C ARG A 779 -3.81 -10.39 18.83
N THR A 780 -2.78 -11.18 19.20
CA THR A 780 -2.82 -12.65 19.12
C THR A 780 -3.41 -13.28 20.38
N SER A 781 -3.56 -12.51 21.46
CA SER A 781 -4.02 -13.00 22.75
C SER A 781 -5.54 -13.23 22.76
N PRO A 782 -6.02 -14.49 22.89
CA PRO A 782 -7.46 -14.78 22.78
C PRO A 782 -8.31 -14.15 23.87
N TRP A 783 -7.76 -13.97 25.07
CA TRP A 783 -8.48 -13.36 26.19
C TRP A 783 -8.54 -11.84 26.07
N GLN A 784 -7.46 -11.20 25.59
CA GLN A 784 -7.47 -9.74 25.35
C GLN A 784 -8.49 -9.41 24.26
N GLY A 785 -8.51 -10.17 23.16
CA GLY A 785 -9.53 -10.00 22.13
C GLY A 785 -10.95 -10.24 22.65
N ALA A 786 -11.17 -11.24 23.50
CA ALA A 786 -12.48 -11.46 24.13
C ALA A 786 -12.95 -10.24 24.96
N VAL A 787 -12.05 -9.66 25.76
CA VAL A 787 -12.35 -8.47 26.57
C VAL A 787 -12.63 -7.26 25.68
N VAL A 788 -11.76 -6.98 24.71
CA VAL A 788 -11.91 -5.82 23.82
C VAL A 788 -13.17 -5.91 22.98
N HIS A 789 -13.47 -7.06 22.36
CA HIS A 789 -14.73 -7.25 21.61
C HIS A 789 -15.96 -7.08 22.49
N THR A 790 -15.93 -7.57 23.74
CA THR A 790 -17.05 -7.40 24.67
C THR A 790 -17.29 -5.92 25.00
N VAL A 791 -16.21 -5.17 25.26
CA VAL A 791 -16.27 -3.74 25.57
C VAL A 791 -16.73 -2.95 24.35
N GLU A 792 -16.14 -3.18 23.18
CA GLU A 792 -16.49 -2.54 21.92
C GLU A 792 -17.98 -2.73 21.59
N LEU A 793 -18.46 -3.97 21.60
CA LEU A 793 -19.86 -4.30 21.33
C LEU A 793 -20.81 -3.70 22.37
N GLY A 794 -20.41 -3.68 23.64
CA GLY A 794 -21.16 -3.04 24.73
C GLY A 794 -21.29 -1.53 24.55
N LEU A 795 -20.19 -0.86 24.15
CA LEU A 795 -20.17 0.58 23.88
C LEU A 795 -21.02 0.93 22.66
N ILE A 796 -20.89 0.19 21.55
CA ILE A 796 -21.73 0.37 20.35
C ILE A 796 -23.21 0.21 20.71
N TRP A 797 -23.56 -0.84 21.46
CA TRP A 797 -24.94 -1.04 21.92
C TRP A 797 -25.43 0.12 22.79
N LEU A 798 -24.60 0.62 23.71
CA LEU A 798 -24.94 1.77 24.54
C LEU A 798 -25.17 3.04 23.69
N MET A 799 -24.29 3.31 22.73
CA MET A 799 -24.42 4.45 21.81
C MET A 799 -25.72 4.40 21.01
N VAL A 800 -26.10 3.21 20.51
CA VAL A 800 -27.37 2.98 19.82
C VAL A 800 -28.57 3.19 20.75
N ARG A 801 -28.53 2.66 21.98
CA ARG A 801 -29.60 2.84 22.98
C ARG A 801 -29.77 4.29 23.39
N ARG A 802 -28.68 5.05 23.47
CA ARG A 802 -28.66 6.49 23.80
C ARG A 802 -28.86 7.40 22.58
N ARG A 803 -28.96 6.84 21.36
CA ARG A 803 -29.07 7.58 20.09
C ARG A 803 -27.96 8.62 19.89
N PHE A 804 -26.74 8.27 20.33
CA PHE A 804 -25.58 9.16 20.28
C PHE A 804 -25.30 9.58 18.83
N LEU A 805 -25.26 10.88 18.54
CA LEU A 805 -25.03 11.43 17.19
C LEU A 805 -26.01 11.01 16.07
N PHE A 806 -27.20 10.47 16.38
CA PHE A 806 -28.18 10.06 15.35
C PHE A 806 -28.71 11.24 14.50
N LYS A 807 -28.52 12.48 14.95
CA LYS A 807 -28.85 13.68 14.15
C LYS A 807 -27.85 13.88 13.00
N VAL A 808 -26.58 13.58 13.24
CA VAL A 808 -25.47 13.80 12.31
C VAL A 808 -25.30 12.58 11.41
N ILE A 809 -25.10 11.41 12.02
CA ILE A 809 -24.83 10.15 11.33
C ILE A 809 -26.14 9.53 10.83
N PRO A 810 -26.22 9.05 9.58
CA PRO A 810 -27.41 8.37 9.07
C PRO A 810 -27.64 7.02 9.78
N THR A 811 -28.91 6.68 10.02
CA THR A 811 -29.35 5.45 10.70
C THR A 811 -30.00 4.45 9.77
#